data_AF-A0AAV2N6J6-F1
#
_entry.id   AF-A0AAV2N6J6-F1
#
_cell.length_a   1.000
_cell.length_b   1.000
_cell.length_c   1.000
_cell.angle_alpha   90.00
_cell.angle_beta   90.00
_cell.angle_gamma   90.00
#
_symmetry.space_group_name_H-M   'P 1'
#
loop_
_entity.id
_entity.type
_entity.pdbx_description
1 polymer ?
#
loop_
_entity_poly.entity_id
_entity_poly.type
_entity_poly.pdbx_seq_one_letter_code
_entity_poly.pdbx_strand_id
1 'polypeptide(L)'
;MEDKMSESDMTFDEKRPANLFTNVKLSTNLSADIANSDSDSMSIYINEPELSDDISEWKGMSMNEIRKGFGIYEYREHPPIVPSAKHTVLFRLPLSMHESPKPYPTHNIDKWSHGYVRLPCSAHCFYPIDQRSGDRSCRNRWDMIQEALLRSILSSQQLENAILSYNQIYAQRWNFTALHHFFSEVLDSEETAVFFQTLMPKMIQLALQLPMLLTGAIPLLKRHTNGSISLSQLQVASLLANAFFCTFPRRNSSNPQSEYATYPYINFNRLFAAYSEEKHNQCESVMEKIKCLFHYFRRVTTKSPEGVITIERRYIPCENCPKWNLQDQKLPSLHITSKGTIENEGAGLLQVDFANKYVGGGVLGLGCVQEEIRFVICPELMVTMLVTEELDDTEALIVSGIERYSKYEGYSNTFKWKGDFIDETPRDDSCRRMTSIVAIDALYFRQPSLQFKMDNITRELNKAYVGFVGSDIYQNNLSAIATGNWGCGAFRGNPKLKVLIQLMAAAVADRSMVYFTFGDTKLMDDVAAMYAHLVQHDVDIARLYSMISKYHQESALSDHSDFYCFLYNKSRIKSSSADIFAKDSKDTLPQRSKNVALNKDVVNKHIYEMKMTEEEKIINWLASCDDDNDDNAKRDTKDMCNEKIKNNLKETNNVNESGGLRFVEKHFVEKHFVDDTVRENKNQEDKVFYKLNKGVNSSSLKESITQRSIDDRDRSKNLKSELSLESAELNGSESIEIIKNYSVLEFHKQNPFPRKSGQRRISDDRDTSKKIKPELSLESSELNDTESIKILKDCFVPESRKQKSLPRKNGQTKISDFFQRIS
;
A
#
# COMPACT_ATOMS: atom_id res chain seq x y z
N MET A 1 71.32 30.07 26.64
CA MET A 1 71.93 28.86 27.22
C MET A 1 71.36 27.64 26.49
N GLU A 2 71.69 27.42 25.21
CA GLU A 2 73.02 27.30 24.53
C GLU A 2 73.55 25.85 24.58
N ASP A 3 74.08 25.27 23.50
CA ASP A 3 74.04 25.72 22.09
C ASP A 3 74.46 24.60 21.11
N LYS A 4 74.06 24.72 19.83
CA LYS A 4 74.77 24.20 18.62
C LYS A 4 74.98 22.66 18.52
N MET A 5 75.23 22.01 17.37
CA MET A 5 75.22 22.27 15.90
C MET A 5 75.16 20.87 15.22
N SER A 6 74.88 20.63 13.92
CA SER A 6 74.52 21.44 12.73
C SER A 6 74.01 20.49 11.60
N GLU A 7 73.16 20.99 10.70
CA GLU A 7 73.09 20.79 9.21
C GLU A 7 73.50 19.44 8.55
N SER A 8 72.89 18.92 7.47
CA SER A 8 71.61 19.15 6.73
C SER A 8 71.37 17.94 5.75
N ASP A 9 70.45 17.82 4.77
CA ASP A 9 69.54 18.76 4.08
C ASP A 9 68.32 18.08 3.36
N MET A 10 67.58 18.89 2.59
CA MET A 10 66.39 18.73 1.71
C MET A 10 66.53 17.80 0.46
N THR A 11 65.51 17.19 -0.19
CA THR A 11 64.21 17.62 -0.84
C THR A 11 64.37 18.56 -2.07
N PHE A 12 63.57 18.64 -3.15
CA PHE A 12 62.22 18.13 -3.54
C PHE A 12 62.25 17.15 -4.76
N ASP A 13 61.44 17.05 -5.86
CA ASP A 13 60.47 17.87 -6.67
C ASP A 13 59.11 17.13 -6.90
N GLU A 14 58.11 17.78 -7.53
CA GLU A 14 56.79 17.23 -7.91
C GLU A 14 56.68 16.69 -9.36
N LYS A 15 55.52 16.13 -9.74
CA LYS A 15 54.63 16.83 -10.71
C LYS A 15 53.17 16.34 -10.80
N ARG A 16 52.25 17.32 -10.76
CA ARG A 16 50.92 17.28 -11.41
C ARG A 16 51.02 17.78 -12.87
N PRO A 17 49.91 17.79 -13.63
CA PRO A 17 49.33 19.11 -13.94
C PRO A 17 47.79 19.14 -13.83
N ALA A 18 47.15 20.27 -14.18
CA ALA A 18 45.70 20.49 -14.03
C ALA A 18 45.11 21.42 -15.12
N ASN A 19 43.81 21.23 -15.40
CA ASN A 19 42.77 22.20 -15.79
C ASN A 19 42.91 23.15 -17.02
N LEU A 20 41.71 23.48 -17.55
CA LEU A 20 41.34 24.64 -18.41
C LEU A 20 41.80 24.66 -19.88
N PHE A 21 40.84 24.71 -20.82
CA PHE A 21 40.36 25.98 -21.40
C PHE A 21 39.04 25.79 -22.19
N THR A 22 38.53 26.86 -22.82
CA THR A 22 37.11 27.01 -23.24
C THR A 22 36.95 27.53 -24.67
N ASN A 23 35.88 27.10 -25.35
CA ASN A 23 35.24 27.70 -26.55
C ASN A 23 36.05 27.82 -27.86
N VAL A 24 35.47 27.36 -28.99
CA VAL A 24 34.84 28.18 -30.05
C VAL A 24 34.36 27.28 -31.22
N LYS A 25 33.34 27.73 -31.95
CA LYS A 25 32.71 27.05 -33.11
C LYS A 25 33.62 27.03 -34.35
N LEU A 26 33.46 26.03 -35.22
CA LEU A 26 32.96 26.23 -36.60
C LEU A 26 32.71 24.90 -37.37
N SER A 27 31.86 24.99 -38.39
CA SER A 27 31.59 24.00 -39.45
C SER A 27 32.78 23.93 -40.45
N THR A 28 32.99 22.91 -41.30
CA THR A 28 32.07 22.37 -42.33
C THR A 28 32.49 21.00 -42.90
N ASN A 29 31.50 20.23 -43.37
CA ASN A 29 31.37 19.37 -44.58
C ASN A 29 32.60 18.88 -45.40
N LEU A 30 32.35 17.74 -46.09
CA LEU A 30 33.04 17.14 -47.25
C LEU A 30 34.34 16.36 -46.95
N SER A 31 34.68 15.26 -47.65
CA SER A 31 33.91 14.24 -48.42
C SER A 31 34.88 13.18 -48.97
N ALA A 32 34.37 12.01 -49.41
CA ALA A 32 35.01 11.08 -50.36
C ALA A 32 36.25 10.27 -49.86
N ASP A 33 36.57 9.06 -50.34
CA ASP A 33 35.78 8.03 -51.07
C ASP A 33 36.55 6.68 -51.16
N ILE A 34 35.84 5.57 -51.43
CA ILE A 34 36.30 4.31 -52.10
C ILE A 34 37.38 3.46 -51.35
N ALA A 35 37.45 2.12 -51.35
CA ALA A 35 36.69 1.00 -51.96
C ALA A 35 36.52 -0.12 -50.90
N ASN A 36 35.40 -0.87 -50.80
CA ASN A 36 34.85 -1.94 -51.66
C ASN A 36 35.62 -3.29 -51.67
N SER A 37 34.93 -4.34 -51.20
CA SER A 37 35.01 -5.73 -51.68
C SER A 37 33.67 -6.42 -51.36
N ASP A 38 32.99 -6.95 -52.36
CA ASP A 38 31.53 -7.13 -52.32
C ASP A 38 31.05 -8.58 -52.04
N SER A 39 29.81 -8.73 -51.57
CA SER A 39 28.86 -9.69 -52.17
C SER A 39 27.40 -9.38 -51.80
N ASP A 40 26.61 -9.06 -52.82
CA ASP A 40 25.14 -8.90 -52.77
C ASP A 40 24.42 -10.27 -52.61
N SER A 41 23.17 -10.37 -52.18
CA SER A 41 21.97 -9.69 -52.71
C SER A 41 20.80 -9.77 -51.72
N MET A 42 20.16 -8.66 -51.33
CA MET A 42 19.14 -7.83 -52.02
C MET A 42 17.69 -8.31 -51.81
N SER A 43 16.96 -7.56 -50.98
CA SER A 43 15.50 -7.57 -50.88
C SER A 43 15.00 -6.13 -51.02
N ILE A 44 14.08 -5.88 -51.96
CA ILE A 44 13.67 -4.52 -52.35
C ILE A 44 12.85 -3.85 -51.26
N TYR A 45 13.32 -2.71 -50.77
CA TYR A 45 12.51 -1.78 -49.96
C TYR A 45 11.69 -0.85 -50.87
N ILE A 46 10.42 -0.65 -50.51
CA ILE A 46 9.63 0.50 -50.93
C ILE A 46 9.58 1.44 -49.73
N ASN A 47 9.99 2.70 -49.91
CA ASN A 47 9.90 3.70 -48.87
C ASN A 47 8.48 4.27 -48.81
N GLU A 48 7.69 3.85 -47.82
CA GLU A 48 6.65 4.71 -47.24
C GLU A 48 7.25 5.44 -46.03
N PRO A 49 6.98 6.74 -45.85
CA PRO A 49 7.45 7.47 -44.67
C PRO A 49 6.61 7.06 -43.45
N GLU A 50 7.25 6.50 -42.42
CA GLU A 50 6.60 6.26 -41.14
C GLU A 50 6.10 7.59 -40.55
N LEU A 51 4.77 7.77 -40.53
CA LEU A 51 4.12 8.78 -39.72
C LEU A 51 4.38 8.43 -38.26
N SER A 52 5.33 9.14 -37.65
CA SER A 52 5.55 9.14 -36.20
C SER A 52 4.43 9.97 -35.56
N ASP A 53 3.23 9.39 -35.52
CA ASP A 53 2.17 9.84 -34.62
C ASP A 53 2.69 9.72 -33.18
N ASP A 54 3.10 10.87 -32.63
CA ASP A 54 3.52 11.02 -31.23
C ASP A 54 2.28 10.90 -30.34
N ILE A 55 1.81 9.66 -30.15
CA ILE A 55 0.63 9.33 -29.33
C ILE A 55 0.94 9.71 -27.89
N SER A 56 0.53 10.92 -27.53
CA SER A 56 0.85 11.56 -26.25
C SER A 56 0.56 10.61 -25.08
N GLU A 57 1.62 10.32 -24.31
CA GLU A 57 1.68 9.23 -23.33
C GLU A 57 0.81 9.46 -22.07
N TRP A 58 0.12 10.59 -22.04
CA TRP A 58 -0.79 11.04 -21.00
C TRP A 58 -1.86 11.97 -21.59
N LYS A 59 -2.95 12.19 -20.86
CA LYS A 59 -4.07 13.07 -21.22
C LYS A 59 -4.52 13.89 -20.00
N GLY A 60 -5.28 14.96 -20.25
CA GLY A 60 -5.77 15.87 -19.21
C GLY A 60 -4.82 17.05 -18.98
N MET A 61 -4.54 17.38 -17.73
CA MET A 61 -3.65 18.48 -17.33
C MET A 61 -2.22 18.00 -17.11
N SER A 62 -1.22 18.88 -17.27
CA SER A 62 0.18 18.55 -17.00
C SER A 62 0.43 18.38 -15.49
N MET A 63 1.49 17.65 -15.14
CA MET A 63 1.88 17.47 -13.72
C MET A 63 2.21 18.78 -13.00
N ASN A 64 2.58 19.84 -13.73
CA ASN A 64 2.83 21.17 -13.15
C ASN A 64 1.52 21.90 -12.78
N GLU A 65 0.47 21.74 -13.61
CA GLU A 65 -0.88 22.25 -13.34
C GLU A 65 -1.56 21.47 -12.22
N ILE A 66 -1.42 20.13 -12.21
CA ILE A 66 -1.89 19.27 -11.11
C ILE A 66 -1.28 19.70 -9.78
N ARG A 67 0.02 20.02 -9.77
CA ARG A 67 0.75 20.54 -8.61
C ARG A 67 0.50 22.05 -8.36
N LYS A 68 -0.42 22.71 -9.08
CA LYS A 68 -0.83 24.11 -8.85
C LYS A 68 0.34 25.12 -8.76
N GLY A 69 1.49 24.82 -9.39
CA GLY A 69 2.73 25.60 -9.32
C GLY A 69 3.66 25.31 -8.14
N PHE A 70 3.29 24.44 -7.20
CA PHE A 70 4.13 24.00 -6.08
C PHE A 70 5.18 22.95 -6.51
N GLY A 71 6.32 22.97 -5.84
CA GLY A 71 7.37 21.94 -5.93
C GLY A 71 6.91 20.57 -5.46
N ILE A 72 7.68 19.52 -5.82
CA ILE A 72 7.29 18.11 -5.63
C ILE A 72 6.89 17.78 -4.17
N TYR A 73 7.58 18.39 -3.20
CA TYR A 73 7.44 18.13 -1.77
C TYR A 73 7.04 19.38 -0.96
N GLU A 74 6.37 20.36 -1.57
CA GLU A 74 5.92 21.60 -0.86
C GLU A 74 4.53 21.44 -0.20
N TYR A 75 3.80 20.39 -0.57
CA TYR A 75 2.53 20.02 0.02
C TYR A 75 2.69 19.53 1.47
N ARG A 76 1.77 19.93 2.35
CA ARG A 76 1.78 19.58 3.79
C ARG A 76 0.60 18.68 4.13
N GLU A 77 0.77 17.38 3.89
CA GLU A 77 -0.28 16.38 4.13
C GLU A 77 -0.63 16.18 5.62
N HIS A 78 0.35 16.33 6.51
CA HIS A 78 0.21 16.03 7.93
C HIS A 78 0.76 17.15 8.83
N PRO A 79 0.11 17.45 9.97
CA PRO A 79 0.67 18.34 10.98
C PRO A 79 1.96 17.75 11.59
N PRO A 80 2.78 18.58 12.27
CA PRO A 80 3.89 18.11 13.10
C PRO A 80 3.43 17.07 14.14
N ILE A 81 4.32 16.15 14.50
CA ILE A 81 4.00 15.10 15.48
C ILE A 81 3.92 15.70 16.88
N VAL A 82 2.71 15.72 17.46
CA VAL A 82 2.43 16.26 18.81
C VAL A 82 1.65 15.21 19.63
N PRO A 83 2.13 14.80 20.82
CA PRO A 83 1.43 13.84 21.66
C PRO A 83 0.06 14.38 22.11
N SER A 84 -0.98 13.57 22.00
CA SER A 84 -2.34 13.94 22.42
C SER A 84 -3.16 12.73 22.83
N ALA A 85 -4.38 12.94 23.34
CA ALA A 85 -5.31 11.86 23.66
C ALA A 85 -5.69 10.98 22.44
N LYS A 86 -5.49 11.48 21.21
CA LYS A 86 -5.66 10.73 19.95
C LYS A 86 -4.34 10.38 19.26
N HIS A 87 -3.18 10.85 19.73
CA HIS A 87 -1.89 10.65 19.07
C HIS A 87 -0.84 10.13 20.06
N THR A 88 -0.56 8.83 19.97
CA THR A 88 0.48 8.16 20.78
C THR A 88 1.83 8.30 20.08
N VAL A 89 2.84 8.83 20.79
CA VAL A 89 4.20 9.01 20.29
C VAL A 89 5.16 8.20 21.18
N LEU A 90 5.91 7.29 20.58
CA LEU A 90 6.70 6.27 21.30
C LEU A 90 8.22 6.56 21.32
N PHE A 91 8.60 7.77 20.91
CA PHE A 91 9.95 8.31 20.95
C PHE A 91 9.94 9.71 21.57
N ARG A 92 11.10 10.15 22.08
CA ARG A 92 11.26 11.45 22.73
C ARG A 92 11.22 12.56 21.70
N LEU A 93 10.45 13.60 22.01
CA LEU A 93 10.47 14.89 21.32
C LEU A 93 11.25 15.93 22.15
N PRO A 94 11.81 16.99 21.54
CA PRO A 94 11.97 17.16 20.09
C PRO A 94 12.95 16.14 19.49
N LEU A 95 12.92 15.97 18.17
CA LEU A 95 13.87 15.13 17.44
C LEU A 95 15.15 15.90 17.13
N SER A 96 16.30 15.23 17.29
CA SER A 96 17.57 15.70 16.73
C SER A 96 17.65 15.29 15.26
N MET A 97 18.06 16.20 14.37
CA MET A 97 18.45 15.80 13.02
C MET A 97 19.70 14.92 13.09
N HIS A 98 19.72 13.84 12.31
CA HIS A 98 20.82 12.85 12.21
C HIS A 98 21.12 11.99 13.46
N GLU A 99 20.22 11.93 14.46
CA GLU A 99 20.26 10.89 15.50
C GLU A 99 19.08 9.92 15.35
N SER A 100 19.27 8.63 15.64
CA SER A 100 18.15 7.69 15.78
C SER A 100 17.23 8.09 16.95
N PRO A 101 15.90 8.20 16.75
CA PRO A 101 14.98 8.67 17.78
C PRO A 101 15.01 7.81 19.06
N LYS A 102 15.32 8.47 20.19
CA LYS A 102 15.43 7.83 21.51
C LYS A 102 14.04 7.43 22.03
N PRO A 103 13.87 6.25 22.66
CA PRO A 103 12.55 5.74 23.06
C PRO A 103 11.86 6.60 24.13
N TYR A 104 10.53 6.56 24.15
CA TYR A 104 9.72 7.24 25.17
C TYR A 104 8.46 6.41 25.51
N PRO A 105 8.05 6.29 26.80
CA PRO A 105 8.65 6.84 28.03
C PRO A 105 10.06 6.32 28.35
N THR A 106 10.74 6.89 29.35
CA THR A 106 12.10 6.44 29.75
C THR A 106 12.14 5.14 30.54
N HIS A 107 10.98 4.65 30.98
CA HIS A 107 10.82 3.42 31.77
C HIS A 107 9.73 2.56 31.12
N ASN A 108 9.87 1.24 31.20
CA ASN A 108 8.97 0.31 30.51
C ASN A 108 7.57 0.33 31.12
N ILE A 109 6.57 0.64 30.28
CA ILE A 109 5.14 0.55 30.61
C ILE A 109 4.53 -0.58 29.80
N ASP A 110 4.52 -1.80 30.37
CA ASP A 110 3.74 -2.92 29.84
C ASP A 110 2.23 -2.67 30.04
N LYS A 111 1.42 -3.06 29.06
CA LYS A 111 -0.05 -3.02 29.14
C LYS A 111 -0.66 -4.27 28.51
N TRP A 112 -0.74 -5.33 29.29
CA TRP A 112 -1.38 -6.58 28.89
C TRP A 112 -2.92 -6.49 28.96
N SER A 113 -3.55 -5.69 28.10
CA SER A 113 -5.01 -5.51 28.04
C SER A 113 -5.57 -5.33 26.61
N HIS A 114 -6.87 -5.55 26.44
CA HIS A 114 -7.58 -5.58 25.15
C HIS A 114 -7.51 -4.28 24.30
N GLY A 115 -6.97 -3.18 24.84
CA GLY A 115 -6.76 -1.92 24.12
C GLY A 115 -5.37 -1.77 23.50
N TYR A 116 -4.45 -2.71 23.76
CA TYR A 116 -3.03 -2.59 23.45
C TYR A 116 -2.48 -3.87 22.80
N VAL A 117 -1.33 -3.76 22.13
CA VAL A 117 -0.61 -4.91 21.58
C VAL A 117 -0.07 -5.77 22.72
N ARG A 118 -0.39 -7.07 22.72
CA ARG A 118 0.27 -8.06 23.59
C ARG A 118 1.74 -8.24 23.15
N LEU A 119 2.67 -7.46 23.73
CA LEU A 119 4.09 -7.55 23.40
C LEU A 119 4.70 -8.90 23.85
N PRO A 120 5.60 -9.51 23.05
CA PRO A 120 6.18 -10.81 23.38
C PRO A 120 7.05 -10.79 24.64
N CYS A 121 7.64 -9.63 24.96
CA CYS A 121 8.47 -9.37 26.13
C CYS A 121 7.71 -8.98 27.41
N SER A 122 6.37 -9.04 27.41
CA SER A 122 5.56 -8.79 28.61
C SER A 122 5.79 -9.86 29.69
N ALA A 123 5.85 -9.43 30.96
CA ALA A 123 5.88 -10.34 32.11
C ALA A 123 4.65 -11.28 32.16
N HIS A 124 3.53 -10.85 31.55
CA HIS A 124 2.27 -11.58 31.46
C HIS A 124 2.20 -12.58 30.29
N CYS A 125 3.25 -12.63 29.45
CA CYS A 125 3.35 -13.50 28.27
C CYS A 125 3.70 -14.94 28.68
N PHE A 126 2.78 -15.66 29.32
CA PHE A 126 3.00 -17.05 29.74
C PHE A 126 2.69 -18.08 28.64
N TYR A 127 3.42 -19.20 28.67
CA TYR A 127 3.21 -20.36 27.81
C TYR A 127 3.07 -21.65 28.66
N PRO A 128 2.12 -22.56 28.34
CA PRO A 128 2.00 -23.84 29.01
C PRO A 128 3.12 -24.79 28.58
N ILE A 129 3.67 -25.55 29.53
CA ILE A 129 4.64 -26.62 29.32
C ILE A 129 4.17 -27.83 30.13
N ASP A 130 3.91 -28.94 29.45
CA ASP A 130 3.61 -30.23 30.09
C ASP A 130 4.90 -30.79 30.72
N GLN A 131 4.89 -31.06 32.03
CA GLN A 131 6.05 -31.61 32.73
C GLN A 131 6.15 -33.13 32.57
N ARG A 132 7.35 -33.69 32.82
CA ARG A 132 7.58 -35.16 32.86
C ARG A 132 6.77 -35.88 33.95
N SER A 133 6.25 -35.13 34.94
CA SER A 133 5.33 -35.57 35.99
C SER A 133 3.86 -35.66 35.53
N GLY A 134 3.54 -35.20 34.32
CA GLY A 134 2.17 -35.08 33.81
C GLY A 134 1.44 -33.80 34.26
N ASP A 135 2.06 -32.98 35.12
CA ASP A 135 1.47 -31.72 35.59
C ASP A 135 1.74 -30.56 34.61
N ARG A 136 0.83 -29.57 34.56
CA ARG A 136 0.89 -28.44 33.63
C ARG A 136 1.43 -27.19 34.30
N SER A 137 2.67 -26.86 33.98
CA SER A 137 3.31 -25.62 34.43
C SER A 137 3.24 -24.51 33.39
N CYS A 138 3.21 -23.25 33.83
CA CYS A 138 3.33 -22.09 32.96
C CYS A 138 4.72 -21.46 33.13
N ARG A 139 5.41 -21.20 32.02
CA ARG A 139 6.69 -20.47 31.98
C ARG A 139 6.50 -19.12 31.30
N ASN A 140 7.28 -18.09 31.65
CA ASN A 140 7.31 -16.89 30.82
C ASN A 140 7.91 -17.22 29.43
N ARG A 141 7.23 -16.78 28.38
CA ARG A 141 7.55 -17.12 26.99
C ARG A 141 8.69 -16.26 26.44
N TRP A 142 8.96 -15.09 27.00
CA TRP A 142 10.13 -14.28 26.63
C TRP A 142 11.42 -15.00 27.01
N ASP A 143 11.51 -15.59 28.20
CA ASP A 143 12.64 -16.45 28.59
C ASP A 143 12.88 -17.56 27.56
N MET A 144 11.80 -18.21 27.11
CA MET A 144 11.87 -19.28 26.09
C MET A 144 12.31 -18.76 24.72
N ILE A 145 11.87 -17.55 24.33
CA ILE A 145 12.30 -16.88 23.09
C ILE A 145 13.79 -16.53 23.17
N GLN A 146 14.26 -15.97 24.28
CA GLN A 146 15.66 -15.66 24.52
C GLN A 146 16.52 -16.94 24.50
N GLU A 147 16.14 -17.98 25.26
CA GLU A 147 16.85 -19.26 25.28
C GLU A 147 16.89 -19.98 23.93
N ALA A 148 15.92 -19.76 23.05
CA ALA A 148 15.88 -20.36 21.72
C ALA A 148 16.70 -19.58 20.70
N LEU A 149 16.56 -18.24 20.69
CA LEU A 149 17.24 -17.37 19.72
C LEU A 149 18.70 -17.08 20.08
N LEU A 150 19.12 -17.19 21.34
CA LEU A 150 20.53 -17.05 21.74
C LEU A 150 21.37 -18.33 21.50
N ARG A 151 20.78 -19.38 20.91
CA ARG A 151 21.52 -20.56 20.42
C ARG A 151 22.15 -20.26 19.07
N SER A 152 23.21 -20.99 18.72
CA SER A 152 23.75 -20.96 17.37
C SER A 152 22.71 -21.51 16.37
N ILE A 153 22.29 -20.68 15.43
CA ILE A 153 21.33 -21.02 14.36
C ILE A 153 22.08 -20.86 13.03
N LEU A 154 22.49 -21.99 12.47
CA LEU A 154 23.36 -22.09 11.28
C LEU A 154 22.63 -22.67 10.06
N SER A 155 21.34 -22.99 10.17
CA SER A 155 20.53 -23.51 9.06
C SER A 155 19.03 -23.22 9.22
N SER A 156 18.27 -23.34 8.13
CA SER A 156 16.82 -23.16 8.12
C SER A 156 16.10 -24.15 9.04
N GLN A 157 16.62 -25.38 9.17
CA GLN A 157 16.11 -26.39 10.10
C GLN A 157 16.33 -26.01 11.58
N GLN A 158 17.46 -25.37 11.90
CA GLN A 158 17.72 -24.87 13.25
C GLN A 158 16.85 -23.64 13.57
N LEU A 159 16.56 -22.80 12.57
CA LEU A 159 15.65 -21.66 12.69
C LEU A 159 14.19 -22.12 12.92
N GLU A 160 13.70 -23.11 12.17
CA GLU A 160 12.41 -23.75 12.43
C GLU A 160 12.35 -24.30 13.87
N ASN A 161 13.33 -25.12 14.27
CA ASN A 161 13.40 -25.72 15.60
C ASN A 161 13.39 -24.66 16.72
N ALA A 162 14.09 -23.54 16.53
CA ALA A 162 14.06 -22.41 17.45
C ALA A 162 12.65 -21.79 17.52
N ILE A 163 12.04 -21.46 16.38
CA ILE A 163 10.70 -20.84 16.31
C ILE A 163 9.62 -21.75 16.93
N LEU A 164 9.68 -23.05 16.68
CA LEU A 164 8.73 -24.04 17.22
C LEU A 164 8.91 -24.29 18.72
N SER A 165 10.10 -24.10 19.28
CA SER A 165 10.35 -24.33 20.72
C SER A 165 9.50 -23.46 21.66
N TYR A 166 9.08 -22.27 21.22
CA TYR A 166 8.14 -21.37 21.91
C TYR A 166 6.79 -21.22 21.16
N ASN A 167 6.51 -22.14 20.23
CA ASN A 167 5.25 -22.28 19.48
C ASN A 167 4.77 -23.75 19.42
N GLN A 168 5.12 -24.58 20.40
CA GLN A 168 4.96 -26.04 20.43
C GLN A 168 3.55 -26.54 20.02
N ILE A 169 2.47 -25.87 20.44
CA ILE A 169 1.08 -26.19 20.03
C ILE A 169 0.82 -26.11 18.50
N TYR A 170 1.75 -25.51 17.75
CA TYR A 170 1.74 -25.40 16.29
C TYR A 170 2.79 -26.28 15.60
N ALA A 171 3.65 -26.99 16.34
CA ALA A 171 4.75 -27.78 15.75
C ALA A 171 4.31 -28.96 14.86
N GLN A 172 3.04 -29.36 14.94
CA GLN A 172 2.40 -30.37 14.08
C GLN A 172 1.45 -29.74 13.04
N ARG A 173 1.53 -28.42 12.80
CA ARG A 173 0.57 -27.64 11.99
C ARG A 173 1.19 -26.52 11.16
N TRP A 174 2.28 -25.94 11.61
CA TRP A 174 3.07 -25.00 10.82
C TRP A 174 3.96 -25.75 9.85
N ASN A 175 4.20 -25.12 8.71
CA ASN A 175 5.07 -25.63 7.67
C ASN A 175 6.10 -24.55 7.33
N PHE A 176 7.32 -24.96 7.04
CA PHE A 176 8.45 -24.10 6.72
C PHE A 176 9.02 -24.38 5.31
N THR A 177 8.35 -25.18 4.46
CA THR A 177 8.82 -25.52 3.08
C THR A 177 9.33 -24.32 2.29
N ALA A 178 8.65 -23.17 2.34
CA ALA A 178 9.08 -21.98 1.60
C ALA A 178 10.40 -21.39 2.15
N LEU A 179 10.61 -21.48 3.47
CA LEU A 179 11.86 -21.07 4.11
C LEU A 179 13.00 -22.05 3.79
N HIS A 180 12.74 -23.36 3.79
CA HIS A 180 13.77 -24.35 3.43
C HIS A 180 14.17 -24.25 1.96
N HIS A 181 13.18 -24.24 1.05
CA HIS A 181 13.40 -24.10 -0.40
C HIS A 181 14.17 -22.82 -0.75
N PHE A 182 13.90 -21.70 -0.05
CA PHE A 182 14.67 -20.47 -0.23
C PHE A 182 16.17 -20.64 0.09
N PHE A 183 16.50 -21.40 1.13
CA PHE A 183 17.88 -21.65 1.57
C PHE A 183 18.55 -22.90 0.97
N SER A 184 17.84 -23.66 0.12
CA SER A 184 18.42 -24.82 -0.59
C SER A 184 18.47 -24.64 -2.11
N GLU A 185 17.46 -24.00 -2.71
CA GLU A 185 17.33 -23.89 -4.18
C GLU A 185 17.45 -22.45 -4.72
N VAL A 186 17.30 -21.41 -3.89
CA VAL A 186 17.21 -20.01 -4.34
C VAL A 186 18.44 -19.16 -4.02
N LEU A 187 19.03 -19.33 -2.84
CA LEU A 187 20.36 -18.83 -2.50
C LEU A 187 21.42 -19.91 -2.74
N ASP A 188 22.64 -19.51 -3.08
CA ASP A 188 23.77 -20.46 -3.07
C ASP A 188 24.31 -20.73 -1.65
N SER A 189 25.31 -21.60 -1.54
CA SER A 189 25.92 -22.02 -0.27
C SER A 189 26.71 -20.92 0.44
N GLU A 190 27.36 -20.01 -0.29
CA GLU A 190 28.07 -18.85 0.29
C GLU A 190 27.06 -17.83 0.81
N GLU A 191 26.04 -17.54 -0.01
CA GLU A 191 24.95 -16.61 0.32
C GLU A 191 24.15 -17.08 1.55
N THR A 192 23.86 -18.37 1.63
CA THR A 192 23.23 -19.02 2.78
C THR A 192 24.13 -18.99 4.02
N ALA A 193 25.43 -19.23 3.87
CA ALA A 193 26.38 -19.13 4.98
C ALA A 193 26.45 -17.69 5.55
N VAL A 194 26.56 -16.67 4.69
CA VAL A 194 26.60 -15.27 5.14
C VAL A 194 25.26 -14.83 5.73
N PHE A 195 24.12 -15.35 5.26
CA PHE A 195 22.84 -15.13 5.95
C PHE A 195 22.90 -15.60 7.42
N PHE A 196 23.25 -16.87 7.65
CA PHE A 196 23.22 -17.43 9.01
C PHE A 196 24.35 -16.93 9.92
N GLN A 197 25.52 -16.60 9.35
CA GLN A 197 26.67 -16.10 10.13
C GLN A 197 26.59 -14.58 10.42
N THR A 198 26.03 -13.77 9.50
CA THR A 198 26.12 -12.30 9.58
C THR A 198 24.77 -11.61 9.72
N LEU A 199 23.73 -12.03 8.99
CA LEU A 199 22.42 -11.36 9.06
C LEU A 199 21.54 -11.91 10.19
N MET A 200 21.53 -13.23 10.38
CA MET A 200 20.69 -13.87 11.39
C MET A 200 21.01 -13.40 12.83
N PRO A 201 22.27 -13.29 13.28
CA PRO A 201 22.58 -12.77 14.61
C PRO A 201 22.15 -11.31 14.80
N LYS A 202 22.28 -10.48 13.75
CA LYS A 202 21.81 -9.08 13.78
C LYS A 202 20.29 -8.98 13.88
N MET A 203 19.55 -9.83 13.16
CA MET A 203 18.09 -9.92 13.28
C MET A 203 17.67 -10.38 14.68
N ILE A 204 18.36 -11.38 15.24
CA ILE A 204 18.14 -11.86 16.62
C ILE A 204 18.37 -10.73 17.63
N GLN A 205 19.49 -10.01 17.53
CA GLN A 205 19.79 -8.86 18.39
C GLN A 205 18.69 -7.80 18.31
N LEU A 206 18.30 -7.41 17.09
CA LEU A 206 17.25 -6.43 16.84
C LEU A 206 15.88 -6.86 17.41
N ALA A 207 15.55 -8.15 17.38
CA ALA A 207 14.34 -8.69 18.00
C ALA A 207 14.42 -8.68 19.54
N LEU A 208 15.54 -9.14 20.12
CA LEU A 208 15.72 -9.22 21.57
C LEU A 208 15.94 -7.86 22.24
N GLN A 209 16.31 -6.83 21.48
CA GLN A 209 16.37 -5.43 21.93
C GLN A 209 14.98 -4.77 22.05
N LEU A 210 13.87 -5.43 21.69
CA LEU A 210 12.52 -4.86 21.76
C LEU A 210 12.19 -4.17 23.11
N PRO A 211 12.39 -4.78 24.30
CA PRO A 211 12.12 -4.10 25.58
C PRO A 211 13.08 -2.95 25.94
N MET A 212 14.08 -2.64 25.10
CA MET A 212 14.90 -1.43 25.20
C MET A 212 14.49 -0.37 24.17
N LEU A 213 14.11 -0.81 22.97
CA LEU A 213 13.73 0.07 21.86
C LEU A 213 12.27 0.53 21.96
N LEU A 214 11.39 -0.28 22.54
CA LEU A 214 9.97 -0.01 22.71
C LEU A 214 9.60 -0.08 24.19
N THR A 215 9.70 1.07 24.85
CA THR A 215 9.42 1.26 26.28
C THR A 215 7.95 1.58 26.56
N GLY A 216 7.19 2.04 25.55
CA GLY A 216 5.77 2.39 25.67
C GLY A 216 4.82 1.35 25.06
N ALA A 217 3.67 1.17 25.69
CA ALA A 217 2.61 0.30 25.18
C ALA A 217 1.96 0.86 23.90
N ILE A 218 2.00 0.08 22.82
CA ILE A 218 1.35 0.40 21.54
C ILE A 218 -0.16 0.15 21.64
N PRO A 219 -1.03 1.15 21.44
CA PRO A 219 -2.49 0.95 21.40
C PRO A 219 -2.91 0.24 20.11
N LEU A 220 -4.11 -0.35 20.12
CA LEU A 220 -4.73 -0.91 18.92
C LEU A 220 -5.62 0.14 18.25
N LEU A 221 -5.48 0.30 16.93
CA LEU A 221 -6.31 1.18 16.11
C LEU A 221 -7.60 0.42 15.72
N LYS A 222 -8.62 0.55 16.56
CA LYS A 222 -9.88 -0.20 16.49
C LYS A 222 -10.91 0.40 15.54
N ARG A 223 -11.83 -0.43 15.06
CA ARG A 223 -13.02 0.03 14.30
C ARG A 223 -13.76 1.15 15.04
N HIS A 224 -14.25 2.10 14.25
CA HIS A 224 -15.00 3.29 14.69
C HIS A 224 -14.21 4.24 15.60
N THR A 225 -12.87 4.19 15.57
CA THR A 225 -12.00 5.11 16.32
C THR A 225 -11.09 5.92 15.41
N ASN A 226 -10.93 7.20 15.73
CA ASN A 226 -9.94 8.08 15.10
C ASN A 226 -8.73 8.20 16.02
N GLY A 227 -7.54 7.81 15.54
CA GLY A 227 -6.33 7.86 16.33
C GLY A 227 -5.06 7.51 15.56
N SER A 228 -3.94 8.00 16.07
CA SER A 228 -2.63 7.92 15.41
C SER A 228 -1.52 7.40 16.32
N ILE A 229 -0.56 6.70 15.74
CA ILE A 229 0.62 6.13 16.40
C ILE A 229 1.86 6.58 15.63
N SER A 230 2.81 7.20 16.30
CA SER A 230 4.14 7.48 15.74
C SER A 230 5.23 6.63 16.41
N LEU A 231 6.00 5.94 15.57
CA LEU A 231 7.07 5.01 15.92
C LEU A 231 8.35 5.44 15.21
N SER A 232 9.52 5.18 15.80
CA SER A 232 10.78 5.29 15.05
C SER A 232 10.93 4.13 14.05
N GLN A 233 11.60 4.35 12.93
CA GLN A 233 11.91 3.30 11.95
C GLN A 233 12.66 2.11 12.60
N LEU A 234 13.47 2.38 13.65
CA LEU A 234 14.17 1.36 14.44
C LEU A 234 13.23 0.55 15.35
N GLN A 235 12.19 1.17 15.94
CA GLN A 235 11.14 0.45 16.66
C GLN A 235 10.35 -0.47 15.73
N VAL A 236 10.02 0.02 14.53
CA VAL A 236 9.37 -0.77 13.48
C VAL A 236 10.24 -1.96 13.09
N ALA A 237 11.53 -1.76 12.85
CA ALA A 237 12.47 -2.83 12.53
C ALA A 237 12.54 -3.92 13.63
N SER A 238 12.52 -3.53 14.92
CA SER A 238 12.49 -4.47 16.06
C SER A 238 11.18 -5.25 16.15
N LEU A 239 10.04 -4.60 15.89
CA LEU A 239 8.72 -5.25 15.82
C LEU A 239 8.64 -6.24 14.64
N LEU A 240 9.20 -5.89 13.48
CA LEU A 240 9.22 -6.77 12.31
C LEU A 240 10.20 -7.95 12.47
N ALA A 241 11.33 -7.76 13.17
CA ALA A 241 12.20 -8.88 13.54
C ALA A 241 11.47 -9.85 14.48
N ASN A 242 10.69 -9.35 15.43
CA ASN A 242 9.80 -10.16 16.28
C ASN A 242 8.69 -10.89 15.48
N ALA A 243 8.15 -10.24 14.44
CA ALA A 243 7.19 -10.85 13.52
C ALA A 243 7.81 -11.99 12.69
N PHE A 244 9.04 -11.81 12.22
CA PHE A 244 9.83 -12.83 11.52
C PHE A 244 10.02 -14.09 12.38
N PHE A 245 10.51 -13.93 13.62
CA PHE A 245 10.67 -15.03 14.57
C PHE A 245 9.34 -15.54 15.17
N CYS A 246 8.19 -15.07 14.66
CA CYS A 246 6.85 -15.50 15.05
C CYS A 246 6.58 -15.39 16.57
N THR A 247 7.10 -14.33 17.20
CA THR A 247 7.07 -14.17 18.65
C THR A 247 5.74 -13.61 19.17
N PHE A 248 4.93 -12.91 18.37
CA PHE A 248 3.75 -12.22 18.91
C PHE A 248 2.71 -13.22 19.48
N PRO A 249 2.38 -13.16 20.78
CA PRO A 249 1.40 -14.04 21.42
C PRO A 249 -0.02 -13.75 20.92
N ARG A 250 -0.93 -14.74 21.02
CA ARG A 250 -2.35 -14.67 20.61
C ARG A 250 -2.63 -14.43 19.11
N ARG A 251 -1.66 -14.01 18.29
CA ARG A 251 -1.80 -13.72 16.84
C ARG A 251 -1.77 -14.93 15.88
N ASN A 252 -1.83 -16.15 16.43
CA ASN A 252 -1.65 -17.41 15.68
C ASN A 252 -2.92 -18.28 15.60
N SER A 253 -4.04 -17.77 16.11
CA SER A 253 -5.33 -18.47 16.15
C SER A 253 -6.15 -18.20 14.90
N SER A 254 -6.66 -19.25 14.26
CA SER A 254 -7.67 -19.16 13.20
C SER A 254 -9.12 -19.23 13.71
N ASN A 255 -9.33 -19.31 15.03
CA ASN A 255 -10.67 -19.33 15.63
C ASN A 255 -11.30 -17.92 15.55
N PRO A 256 -12.49 -17.75 14.93
CA PRO A 256 -13.19 -16.46 14.86
C PRO A 256 -13.55 -15.86 16.23
N GLN A 257 -13.57 -16.65 17.30
CA GLN A 257 -13.84 -16.21 18.68
C GLN A 257 -12.56 -15.86 19.46
N SER A 258 -11.44 -15.58 18.79
CA SER A 258 -10.17 -15.21 19.44
C SER A 258 -9.93 -13.70 19.43
N GLU A 259 -9.20 -13.19 20.44
CA GLU A 259 -8.98 -11.75 20.72
C GLU A 259 -8.58 -10.91 19.50
N TYR A 260 -7.86 -11.50 18.54
CA TYR A 260 -7.34 -10.83 17.36
C TYR A 260 -7.95 -11.36 16.04
N ALA A 261 -9.14 -11.97 16.07
CA ALA A 261 -9.79 -12.52 14.88
C ALA A 261 -10.16 -11.46 13.83
N THR A 262 -10.37 -10.20 14.25
CA THR A 262 -10.61 -9.02 13.39
C THR A 262 -9.33 -8.33 12.93
N TYR A 263 -8.15 -8.86 13.22
CA TYR A 263 -6.85 -8.25 12.87
C TYR A 263 -6.09 -9.09 11.83
N PRO A 264 -5.24 -8.47 11.00
CA PRO A 264 -4.33 -9.20 10.10
C PRO A 264 -3.40 -10.17 10.86
N TYR A 265 -2.90 -11.18 10.15
CA TYR A 265 -1.83 -12.04 10.67
C TYR A 265 -0.51 -11.27 10.61
N ILE A 266 0.23 -11.18 11.73
CA ILE A 266 1.54 -10.49 11.77
C ILE A 266 2.74 -11.45 11.75
N ASN A 267 2.61 -12.65 12.33
CA ASN A 267 3.73 -13.60 12.41
C ASN A 267 4.01 -14.27 11.05
N PHE A 268 5.29 -14.41 10.69
CA PHE A 268 5.72 -14.78 9.33
C PHE A 268 5.57 -16.28 9.01
N ASN A 269 5.06 -17.10 9.94
CA ASN A 269 4.85 -18.54 9.75
C ASN A 269 3.97 -18.88 8.52
N ARG A 270 3.11 -17.96 8.09
CA ARG A 270 2.32 -18.12 6.85
C ARG A 270 3.15 -17.90 5.58
N LEU A 271 4.17 -17.04 5.62
CA LEU A 271 5.13 -16.83 4.53
C LEU A 271 6.06 -18.04 4.39
N PHE A 272 6.53 -18.59 5.52
CA PHE A 272 7.35 -19.81 5.55
C PHE A 272 6.60 -21.06 5.05
N ALA A 273 5.26 -21.05 5.14
CA ALA A 273 4.40 -22.09 4.59
C ALA A 273 3.96 -21.86 3.13
N ALA A 274 4.29 -20.72 2.51
CA ALA A 274 3.73 -20.30 1.22
C ALA A 274 4.46 -20.88 -0.02
N TYR A 275 4.77 -22.18 0.01
CA TYR A 275 5.35 -22.91 -1.11
C TYR A 275 4.60 -24.23 -1.37
N SER A 276 4.46 -24.59 -2.65
CA SER A 276 3.79 -25.82 -3.10
C SER A 276 4.33 -26.16 -4.49
N GLU A 277 4.89 -27.36 -4.68
CA GLU A 277 5.51 -27.77 -5.95
C GLU A 277 4.51 -27.70 -7.12
N GLU A 278 3.27 -28.14 -6.90
CA GLU A 278 2.13 -28.01 -7.83
C GLU A 278 1.85 -26.58 -8.33
N LYS A 279 2.39 -25.55 -7.66
CA LYS A 279 2.10 -24.13 -7.89
C LYS A 279 3.37 -23.28 -8.06
N HIS A 280 4.47 -23.89 -8.52
CA HIS A 280 5.79 -23.27 -8.70
C HIS A 280 5.75 -21.79 -9.13
N ASN A 281 5.07 -21.47 -10.24
CA ASN A 281 4.99 -20.12 -10.80
C ASN A 281 4.35 -19.08 -9.86
N GLN A 282 3.48 -19.47 -8.93
CA GLN A 282 2.95 -18.57 -7.89
C GLN A 282 3.94 -18.43 -6.73
N CYS A 283 4.67 -19.50 -6.42
CA CYS A 283 5.65 -19.57 -5.34
C CYS A 283 6.97 -18.85 -5.65
N GLU A 284 7.36 -18.69 -6.92
CA GLU A 284 8.50 -17.82 -7.32
C GLU A 284 8.37 -16.41 -6.74
N SER A 285 7.18 -15.80 -6.82
CA SER A 285 6.91 -14.47 -6.24
C SER A 285 7.16 -14.42 -4.72
N VAL A 286 6.94 -15.53 -4.01
CA VAL A 286 7.19 -15.63 -2.56
C VAL A 286 8.69 -15.59 -2.25
N MET A 287 9.51 -16.21 -3.09
CA MET A 287 10.97 -16.17 -2.96
C MET A 287 11.50 -14.76 -3.16
N GLU A 288 10.96 -14.05 -4.15
CA GLU A 288 11.30 -12.64 -4.43
C GLU A 288 10.82 -11.68 -3.32
N LYS A 289 9.68 -11.96 -2.69
CA LYS A 289 9.25 -11.28 -1.45
C LYS A 289 10.19 -11.55 -0.28
N ILE A 290 10.70 -12.78 -0.11
CA ILE A 290 11.69 -13.10 0.94
C ILE A 290 13.00 -12.33 0.69
N LYS A 291 13.47 -12.20 -0.56
CA LYS A 291 14.62 -11.33 -0.91
C LYS A 291 14.39 -9.88 -0.49
N CYS A 292 13.21 -9.31 -0.75
CA CYS A 292 12.86 -7.95 -0.33
C CYS A 292 12.94 -7.76 1.19
N LEU A 293 12.44 -8.73 1.96
CA LEU A 293 12.39 -8.68 3.42
C LEU A 293 13.78 -8.86 4.06
N PHE A 294 14.59 -9.80 3.57
CA PHE A 294 15.98 -9.91 3.99
C PHE A 294 16.83 -8.71 3.56
N HIS A 295 16.53 -8.09 2.42
CA HIS A 295 17.17 -6.85 2.01
C HIS A 295 16.88 -5.69 3.00
N TYR A 296 15.63 -5.53 3.43
CA TYR A 296 15.24 -4.59 4.48
C TYR A 296 16.00 -4.84 5.79
N PHE A 297 15.95 -6.08 6.32
CA PHE A 297 16.65 -6.42 7.56
C PHE A 297 18.15 -6.18 7.46
N ARG A 298 18.78 -6.51 6.31
CA ARG A 298 20.20 -6.21 6.06
C ARG A 298 20.49 -4.71 6.14
N ARG A 299 19.66 -3.86 5.54
CA ARG A 299 19.87 -2.40 5.59
C ARG A 299 19.69 -1.82 6.99
N VAL A 300 18.57 -2.07 7.67
CA VAL A 300 18.29 -1.49 9.00
C VAL A 300 19.20 -2.02 10.12
N THR A 301 19.84 -3.18 9.93
CA THR A 301 20.88 -3.71 10.84
C THR A 301 22.31 -3.38 10.42
N THR A 302 22.51 -2.73 9.26
CA THR A 302 23.82 -2.23 8.81
C THR A 302 23.95 -0.73 9.08
N LYS A 303 22.89 0.05 8.84
CA LYS A 303 22.75 1.42 9.34
C LYS A 303 21.43 1.55 10.10
N SER A 304 21.52 1.96 11.37
CA SER A 304 20.34 2.31 12.17
C SER A 304 19.55 3.42 11.47
N PRO A 305 18.23 3.27 11.25
CA PRO A 305 17.46 4.31 10.58
C PRO A 305 17.15 5.48 11.53
N GLU A 306 17.25 6.69 10.99
CA GLU A 306 17.14 7.98 11.70
C GLU A 306 15.71 8.53 11.77
N GLY A 307 14.76 7.94 11.03
CA GLY A 307 13.43 8.50 10.86
C GLY A 307 12.35 7.95 11.78
N VAL A 308 11.14 8.46 11.53
CA VAL A 308 9.90 8.02 12.17
C VAL A 308 8.81 7.79 11.12
N ILE A 309 7.86 6.93 11.44
CA ILE A 309 6.60 6.78 10.70
C ILE A 309 5.44 7.28 11.56
N THR A 310 4.32 7.61 10.92
CA THR A 310 3.03 7.83 11.57
C THR A 310 1.96 7.01 10.88
N ILE A 311 1.15 6.31 11.68
CA ILE A 311 -0.01 5.52 11.25
C ILE A 311 -1.24 6.23 11.82
N GLU A 312 -2.20 6.59 10.98
CA GLU A 312 -3.46 7.25 11.33
C GLU A 312 -4.63 6.36 10.89
N ARG A 313 -5.49 5.93 11.81
CA ARG A 313 -6.81 5.39 11.46
C ARG A 313 -7.80 6.54 11.43
N ARG A 314 -8.49 6.67 10.30
CA ARG A 314 -9.54 7.67 10.08
C ARG A 314 -10.89 6.98 9.96
N TYR A 315 -11.89 7.52 10.63
CA TYR A 315 -13.27 7.07 10.63
C TYR A 315 -14.21 8.26 10.54
N ILE A 316 -15.15 8.23 9.59
CA ILE A 316 -16.24 9.22 9.50
C ILE A 316 -17.55 8.46 9.64
N PRO A 317 -18.41 8.78 10.62
CA PRO A 317 -19.75 8.18 10.72
C PRO A 317 -20.55 8.35 9.43
N CYS A 318 -21.36 7.36 9.06
CA CYS A 318 -22.05 7.33 7.76
C CYS A 318 -23.00 8.52 7.56
N GLU A 319 -23.61 8.99 8.65
CA GLU A 319 -24.45 10.20 8.73
C GLU A 319 -23.69 11.51 8.43
N ASN A 320 -22.35 11.49 8.55
CA ASN A 320 -21.44 12.60 8.27
C ASN A 320 -20.73 12.44 6.90
N CYS A 321 -20.95 11.35 6.18
CA CYS A 321 -20.43 11.21 4.81
C CYS A 321 -21.18 12.16 3.84
N PRO A 322 -20.58 12.51 2.69
CA PRO A 322 -21.21 13.44 1.74
C PRO A 322 -22.57 12.95 1.24
N LYS A 323 -23.54 13.86 1.18
CA LYS A 323 -24.83 13.60 0.52
C LYS A 323 -24.63 13.79 -0.97
N TRP A 324 -24.18 12.73 -1.65
CA TRP A 324 -23.74 12.74 -3.06
C TRP A 324 -24.75 13.34 -4.05
N ASN A 325 -26.05 13.21 -3.78
CA ASN A 325 -27.13 13.80 -4.57
C ASN A 325 -27.33 15.32 -4.34
N LEU A 326 -26.52 15.96 -3.49
CA LEU A 326 -26.55 17.38 -3.12
C LEU A 326 -25.18 18.06 -3.29
N GLN A 327 -24.22 17.38 -3.94
CA GLN A 327 -22.85 17.89 -4.16
C GLN A 327 -22.78 18.67 -5.49
N ASP A 328 -22.64 19.99 -5.42
CA ASP A 328 -22.62 20.91 -6.57
C ASP A 328 -21.21 21.15 -7.15
N GLN A 329 -20.18 20.59 -6.51
CA GLN A 329 -18.79 20.63 -6.97
C GLN A 329 -18.67 20.01 -8.37
N LYS A 330 -17.67 20.47 -9.14
CA LYS A 330 -17.32 19.92 -10.46
C LYS A 330 -16.17 18.92 -10.34
N LEU A 331 -15.92 18.14 -11.39
CA LEU A 331 -14.80 17.19 -11.43
C LEU A 331 -13.45 17.93 -11.27
N PRO A 332 -12.50 17.41 -10.48
CA PRO A 332 -11.23 18.06 -10.22
C PRO A 332 -10.24 17.85 -11.36
N SER A 333 -9.17 18.63 -11.38
CA SER A 333 -8.04 18.49 -12.31
C SER A 333 -7.53 17.05 -12.40
N LEU A 334 -7.68 16.44 -13.57
CA LEU A 334 -7.20 15.09 -13.89
C LEU A 334 -5.94 15.12 -14.76
N HIS A 335 -4.94 14.31 -14.38
CA HIS A 335 -3.90 13.80 -15.26
C HIS A 335 -4.05 12.29 -15.33
N ILE A 336 -4.10 11.71 -16.53
CA ILE A 336 -4.22 10.26 -16.72
C ILE A 336 -3.16 9.75 -17.70
N THR A 337 -2.50 8.65 -17.38
CA THR A 337 -1.43 8.07 -18.20
C THR A 337 -1.46 6.54 -18.17
N SER A 338 -1.01 5.94 -19.28
CA SER A 338 -0.79 4.50 -19.40
C SER A 338 0.59 4.05 -18.89
N LYS A 339 1.53 4.96 -18.71
CA LYS A 339 2.88 4.65 -18.22
C LYS A 339 3.06 5.03 -16.75
N GLY A 340 4.14 4.56 -16.14
CA GLY A 340 4.45 4.85 -14.75
C GLY A 340 3.56 4.12 -13.75
N THR A 341 3.60 4.61 -12.52
CA THR A 341 3.25 3.90 -11.30
C THR A 341 2.91 4.87 -10.16
N ILE A 342 2.13 4.40 -9.20
CA ILE A 342 1.75 5.18 -8.02
C ILE A 342 2.98 5.55 -7.16
N GLU A 343 3.99 4.67 -7.05
CA GLU A 343 5.11 4.90 -6.11
C GLU A 343 6.36 5.57 -6.69
N ASN A 344 6.52 5.67 -8.01
CA ASN A 344 7.61 6.43 -8.64
C ASN A 344 7.12 7.81 -9.08
N GLU A 345 6.17 7.87 -10.02
CA GLU A 345 5.67 9.12 -10.61
C GLU A 345 4.74 9.89 -9.65
N GLY A 346 4.08 9.17 -8.72
CA GLY A 346 3.31 9.75 -7.61
C GLY A 346 4.13 10.32 -6.45
N ALA A 347 5.41 10.66 -6.65
CA ALA A 347 6.27 11.23 -5.61
C ALA A 347 5.70 12.55 -5.03
N GLY A 348 5.66 12.65 -3.70
CA GLY A 348 5.10 13.81 -2.98
C GLY A 348 3.58 13.96 -3.08
N LEU A 349 2.87 12.95 -3.59
CA LEU A 349 1.40 12.90 -3.66
C LEU A 349 0.85 11.91 -2.62
N LEU A 350 -0.47 11.97 -2.35
CA LEU A 350 -1.15 10.96 -1.55
C LEU A 350 -1.34 9.69 -2.39
N GLN A 351 -0.55 8.67 -2.08
CA GLN A 351 -0.46 7.43 -2.86
C GLN A 351 -1.50 6.41 -2.39
N VAL A 352 -2.35 5.92 -3.29
CA VAL A 352 -3.40 4.96 -2.94
C VAL A 352 -2.86 3.53 -2.93
N ASP A 353 -3.08 2.85 -1.82
CA ASP A 353 -2.92 1.41 -1.64
C ASP A 353 -4.28 0.72 -1.85
N PHE A 354 -4.34 -0.22 -2.79
CA PHE A 354 -5.56 -0.92 -3.21
C PHE A 354 -5.87 -2.07 -2.26
N ALA A 355 -6.01 -1.72 -0.98
CA ALA A 355 -5.86 -2.61 0.15
C ALA A 355 -6.93 -3.71 0.24
N ASN A 356 -6.64 -4.73 1.03
CA ASN A 356 -7.64 -5.55 1.67
C ASN A 356 -8.16 -4.83 2.94
N LYS A 357 -9.41 -5.09 3.36
CA LYS A 357 -9.88 -4.56 4.65
C LYS A 357 -9.03 -5.05 5.82
N TYR A 358 -8.42 -6.22 5.70
CA TYR A 358 -7.28 -6.65 6.52
C TYR A 358 -5.98 -6.14 5.89
N VAL A 359 -5.64 -4.88 6.16
CA VAL A 359 -4.50 -4.14 5.59
C VAL A 359 -3.22 -5.00 5.57
N GLY A 360 -2.54 -5.03 4.42
CA GLY A 360 -1.42 -5.92 4.10
C GLY A 360 -1.83 -7.22 3.40
N GLY A 361 -3.14 -7.49 3.28
CA GLY A 361 -3.73 -8.51 2.42
C GLY A 361 -3.07 -9.89 2.52
N GLY A 362 -2.57 -10.38 1.37
CA GLY A 362 -1.92 -11.67 1.24
C GLY A 362 -0.39 -11.65 1.39
N VAL A 363 0.22 -10.58 1.95
CA VAL A 363 1.68 -10.37 1.88
C VAL A 363 2.48 -11.51 2.53
N LEU A 364 2.00 -12.02 3.67
CA LEU A 364 2.52 -13.21 4.34
C LEU A 364 1.94 -14.52 3.77
N GLY A 365 1.71 -14.59 2.46
CA GLY A 365 1.14 -15.75 1.77
C GLY A 365 1.46 -15.72 0.28
N LEU A 366 0.51 -16.17 -0.56
CA LEU A 366 0.63 -16.14 -2.03
C LEU A 366 0.20 -14.79 -2.67
N GLY A 367 -0.17 -13.78 -1.88
CA GLY A 367 -0.53 -12.46 -2.41
C GLY A 367 0.69 -11.71 -2.94
N CYS A 368 0.58 -11.15 -4.15
CA CYS A 368 1.65 -10.40 -4.82
C CYS A 368 1.10 -9.39 -5.85
N VAL A 369 -0.05 -8.78 -5.54
CA VAL A 369 -0.61 -7.65 -6.31
C VAL A 369 -0.17 -6.32 -5.68
N GLN A 370 -0.79 -5.20 -6.07
CA GLN A 370 -0.30 -3.85 -5.74
C GLN A 370 -0.07 -3.62 -4.23
N GLU A 371 -1.00 -4.04 -3.36
CA GLU A 371 -0.84 -3.97 -1.89
C GLU A 371 0.39 -4.76 -1.41
N GLU A 372 0.47 -6.07 -1.71
CA GLU A 372 1.57 -6.89 -1.20
C GLU A 372 2.94 -6.49 -1.76
N ILE A 373 2.99 -6.03 -3.02
CA ILE A 373 4.19 -5.47 -3.64
C ILE A 373 4.62 -4.21 -2.89
N ARG A 374 3.70 -3.27 -2.62
CA ARG A 374 3.98 -2.03 -1.87
C ARG A 374 4.51 -2.36 -0.46
N PHE A 375 3.91 -3.36 0.19
CA PHE A 375 4.32 -3.80 1.52
C PHE A 375 5.71 -4.46 1.54
N VAL A 376 6.14 -5.24 0.53
CA VAL A 376 7.51 -5.81 0.56
C VAL A 376 8.60 -4.86 0.10
N ILE A 377 8.31 -3.86 -0.74
CA ILE A 377 9.29 -2.84 -1.12
C ILE A 377 9.43 -1.74 -0.05
N CYS A 378 8.42 -1.59 0.81
CA CYS A 378 8.42 -0.73 2.00
C CYS A 378 7.97 -1.52 3.27
N PRO A 379 8.78 -2.47 3.79
CA PRO A 379 8.35 -3.39 4.87
C PRO A 379 7.86 -2.74 6.15
N GLU A 380 8.18 -1.47 6.39
CA GLU A 380 7.66 -0.69 7.53
C GLU A 380 6.13 -0.63 7.54
N LEU A 381 5.47 -0.70 6.38
CA LEU A 381 4.01 -0.84 6.26
C LEU A 381 3.47 -2.07 6.98
N MET A 382 4.24 -3.17 7.07
CA MET A 382 3.80 -4.41 7.72
C MET A 382 3.57 -4.26 9.23
N VAL A 383 4.02 -3.16 9.87
CA VAL A 383 3.69 -2.91 11.28
C VAL A 383 2.23 -2.48 11.47
N THR A 384 1.55 -2.00 10.41
CA THR A 384 0.10 -1.75 10.44
C THR A 384 -0.68 -3.03 10.77
N MET A 385 -0.24 -4.17 10.23
CA MET A 385 -0.80 -5.50 10.48
C MET A 385 -0.74 -5.90 11.96
N LEU A 386 0.17 -5.31 12.75
CA LEU A 386 0.23 -5.51 14.20
C LEU A 386 -0.84 -4.71 14.97
N VAL A 387 -1.15 -3.49 14.54
CA VAL A 387 -1.92 -2.50 15.33
C VAL A 387 -3.34 -2.24 14.82
N THR A 388 -3.61 -2.45 13.54
CA THR A 388 -4.84 -2.05 12.86
C THR A 388 -5.85 -3.20 12.81
N GLU A 389 -7.05 -2.95 13.34
CA GLU A 389 -8.22 -3.82 13.14
C GLU A 389 -8.75 -3.70 11.70
N GLU A 390 -9.50 -4.68 11.19
CA GLU A 390 -10.11 -4.61 9.86
C GLU A 390 -10.82 -3.27 9.61
N LEU A 391 -10.69 -2.72 8.40
CA LEU A 391 -11.36 -1.48 8.00
C LEU A 391 -12.86 -1.74 7.76
N ASP A 392 -13.71 -0.89 8.34
CA ASP A 392 -15.13 -0.83 8.04
C ASP A 392 -15.41 0.09 6.84
N ASP A 393 -16.64 0.09 6.31
CA ASP A 393 -17.01 0.75 5.06
C ASP A 393 -16.74 2.27 5.00
N THR A 394 -16.66 2.94 6.14
CA THR A 394 -16.38 4.39 6.29
C THR A 394 -15.08 4.68 7.03
N GLU A 395 -14.10 3.79 6.90
CA GLU A 395 -12.75 3.91 7.49
C GLU A 395 -11.63 3.82 6.45
N ALA A 396 -10.50 4.47 6.74
CA ALA A 396 -9.26 4.36 5.98
C ALA A 396 -8.05 4.32 6.93
N LEU A 397 -6.92 3.79 6.45
CA LEU A 397 -5.64 3.86 7.15
C LEU A 397 -4.65 4.69 6.34
N ILE A 398 -4.06 5.71 6.96
CA ILE A 398 -3.07 6.59 6.33
C ILE A 398 -1.74 6.36 7.02
N VAL A 399 -0.67 6.15 6.24
CA VAL A 399 0.67 5.90 6.74
C VAL A 399 1.65 6.84 6.06
N SER A 400 2.40 7.61 6.85
CA SER A 400 3.39 8.55 6.34
C SER A 400 4.75 8.41 7.03
N GLY A 401 5.81 8.74 6.30
CA GLY A 401 7.19 8.63 6.77
C GLY A 401 7.94 7.36 6.39
N ILE A 402 7.25 6.41 5.75
CA ILE A 402 7.80 5.11 5.33
C ILE A 402 8.91 5.25 4.29
N GLU A 403 9.90 4.36 4.37
CA GLU A 403 11.00 4.26 3.42
C GLU A 403 10.83 3.10 2.42
N ARG A 404 11.22 3.33 1.17
CA ARG A 404 11.39 2.26 0.17
C ARG A 404 12.81 1.69 0.24
N TYR A 405 12.90 0.38 0.36
CA TYR A 405 14.17 -0.34 0.47
C TYR A 405 14.52 -1.12 -0.79
N SER A 406 13.54 -1.47 -1.63
CA SER A 406 13.75 -2.40 -2.74
C SER A 406 13.24 -1.87 -4.08
N LYS A 407 14.05 -2.07 -5.12
CA LYS A 407 13.62 -2.03 -6.53
C LYS A 407 12.96 -3.35 -6.88
N TYR A 408 12.03 -3.32 -7.84
CA TYR A 408 11.38 -4.51 -8.36
C TYR A 408 11.09 -4.36 -9.86
N GLU A 409 10.72 -5.46 -10.51
CA GLU A 409 10.05 -5.48 -11.81
C GLU A 409 8.93 -6.51 -11.82
N GLY A 410 8.03 -6.44 -12.81
CA GLY A 410 6.91 -7.37 -12.95
C GLY A 410 5.83 -7.20 -11.88
N TYR A 411 4.86 -8.11 -11.91
CA TYR A 411 3.64 -8.06 -11.10
C TYR A 411 3.07 -9.47 -10.90
N SER A 412 2.41 -9.74 -9.78
CA SER A 412 1.85 -11.07 -9.47
C SER A 412 2.93 -12.16 -9.58
N ASN A 413 2.66 -13.26 -10.27
CA ASN A 413 3.60 -14.33 -10.59
C ASN A 413 4.87 -13.90 -11.34
N THR A 414 4.94 -12.68 -11.89
CA THR A 414 6.15 -12.15 -12.57
C THR A 414 6.97 -11.19 -11.71
N PHE A 415 6.52 -10.89 -10.48
CA PHE A 415 7.22 -10.01 -9.54
C PHE A 415 8.63 -10.53 -9.22
N LYS A 416 9.64 -9.67 -9.37
CA LYS A 416 11.05 -9.95 -9.06
C LYS A 416 11.70 -8.79 -8.34
N TRP A 417 12.57 -9.11 -7.37
CA TRP A 417 13.40 -8.14 -6.69
C TRP A 417 14.59 -7.71 -7.58
N LYS A 418 14.89 -6.42 -7.62
CA LYS A 418 15.84 -5.81 -8.57
C LYS A 418 16.93 -4.96 -7.89
N GLY A 419 17.25 -5.25 -6.64
CA GLY A 419 18.31 -4.58 -5.89
C GLY A 419 17.83 -3.51 -4.92
N ASP A 420 18.80 -2.78 -4.37
CA ASP A 420 18.61 -1.71 -3.39
C ASP A 420 17.95 -0.47 -4.02
N PHE A 421 16.99 0.11 -3.31
CA PHE A 421 16.44 1.43 -3.58
C PHE A 421 16.99 2.42 -2.54
N ILE A 422 17.91 3.29 -2.96
CA ILE A 422 18.32 4.43 -2.16
C ILE A 422 17.18 5.45 -2.20
N ASP A 423 16.47 5.57 -1.08
CA ASP A 423 15.35 6.48 -0.95
C ASP A 423 15.88 7.89 -0.63
N GLU A 424 15.81 8.76 -1.65
CA GLU A 424 16.21 10.16 -1.59
C GLU A 424 15.03 11.11 -1.29
N THR A 425 13.82 10.59 -1.02
CA THR A 425 12.67 11.43 -0.65
C THR A 425 12.99 12.20 0.63
N PRO A 426 12.84 13.54 0.64
CA PRO A 426 13.21 14.39 1.78
C PRO A 426 12.39 14.05 3.03
N ARG A 427 12.85 14.54 4.17
CA ARG A 427 12.16 14.41 5.45
C ARG A 427 11.51 15.73 5.87
N ASP A 428 10.36 15.64 6.52
CA ASP A 428 9.63 16.79 7.05
C ASP A 428 10.18 17.29 8.41
N ASP A 429 9.55 18.34 8.94
CA ASP A 429 9.85 18.94 10.26
C ASP A 429 9.74 17.94 11.44
N SER A 430 9.18 16.74 11.21
CA SER A 430 9.04 15.64 12.18
C SER A 430 9.85 14.39 11.81
N CYS A 431 10.84 14.52 10.91
CA CYS A 431 11.71 13.46 10.40
C CYS A 431 11.01 12.29 9.66
N ARG A 432 9.73 12.43 9.31
CA ARG A 432 9.03 11.50 8.40
C ARG A 432 9.53 11.75 6.98
N ARG A 433 9.81 10.70 6.19
CA ARG A 433 9.92 10.87 4.72
C ARG A 433 8.62 11.45 4.16
N MET A 434 8.73 12.32 3.15
CA MET A 434 7.59 12.98 2.49
C MET A 434 6.89 12.05 1.48
N THR A 435 6.54 10.87 1.98
CA THR A 435 5.75 9.81 1.34
C THR A 435 4.54 9.54 2.23
N SER A 436 3.34 9.74 1.70
CA SER A 436 2.07 9.44 2.37
C SER A 436 1.28 8.43 1.55
N ILE A 437 0.88 7.33 2.18
CA ILE A 437 0.08 6.25 1.58
C ILE A 437 -1.27 6.20 2.27
N VAL A 438 -2.35 5.97 1.52
CA VAL A 438 -3.69 5.69 2.05
C VAL A 438 -4.20 4.33 1.57
N ALA A 439 -4.45 3.44 2.52
CA ALA A 439 -5.08 2.15 2.32
C ALA A 439 -6.60 2.28 2.36
N ILE A 440 -7.24 1.97 1.23
CA ILE A 440 -8.70 1.88 1.09
C ILE A 440 -9.07 0.58 0.38
N ASP A 441 -9.89 -0.24 1.03
CA ASP A 441 -10.37 -1.50 0.47
C ASP A 441 -11.59 -1.31 -0.43
N ALA A 442 -11.60 -1.97 -1.59
CA ALA A 442 -12.76 -2.01 -2.49
C ALA A 442 -13.69 -3.19 -2.15
N LEU A 443 -14.93 -3.17 -2.64
CA LEU A 443 -15.81 -4.33 -2.61
C LEU A 443 -15.38 -5.39 -3.63
N TYR A 444 -15.59 -6.67 -3.29
CA TYR A 444 -15.36 -7.80 -4.19
C TYR A 444 -16.64 -8.19 -4.95
N PHE A 445 -16.65 -7.99 -6.27
CA PHE A 445 -17.82 -8.26 -7.10
C PHE A 445 -17.78 -9.64 -7.76
N ARG A 446 -18.50 -10.61 -7.18
CA ARG A 446 -18.70 -11.93 -7.81
C ARG A 446 -19.52 -11.85 -9.10
N GLN A 447 -20.54 -10.98 -9.12
CA GLN A 447 -21.41 -10.68 -10.26
C GLN A 447 -21.15 -9.23 -10.70
N PRO A 448 -20.69 -8.97 -11.95
CA PRO A 448 -20.31 -7.62 -12.37
C PRO A 448 -21.43 -6.58 -12.30
N SER A 449 -22.70 -6.96 -12.49
CA SER A 449 -23.84 -6.02 -12.44
C SER A 449 -24.11 -5.44 -11.05
N LEU A 450 -23.70 -6.12 -9.97
CA LEU A 450 -23.95 -5.65 -8.60
C LEU A 450 -23.24 -4.36 -8.24
N GLN A 451 -22.12 -4.03 -8.91
CA GLN A 451 -21.36 -2.80 -8.61
C GLN A 451 -22.11 -1.52 -8.97
N PHE A 452 -23.10 -1.60 -9.87
CA PHE A 452 -23.93 -0.47 -10.27
C PHE A 452 -25.12 -0.24 -9.31
N LYS A 453 -25.31 -1.08 -8.28
CA LYS A 453 -26.28 -0.80 -7.22
C LYS A 453 -25.87 0.44 -6.45
N MET A 454 -26.82 1.35 -6.19
CA MET A 454 -26.52 2.62 -5.53
C MET A 454 -25.95 2.48 -4.12
N ASP A 455 -26.32 1.44 -3.38
CA ASP A 455 -25.72 1.15 -2.06
C ASP A 455 -24.21 0.88 -2.20
N ASN A 456 -23.82 0.08 -3.20
CA ASN A 456 -22.42 -0.23 -3.48
C ASN A 456 -21.67 0.99 -4.03
N ILE A 457 -22.27 1.77 -4.93
CA ILE A 457 -21.67 3.02 -5.41
C ILE A 457 -21.44 3.99 -4.24
N THR A 458 -22.43 4.16 -3.37
CA THR A 458 -22.35 5.04 -2.19
C THR A 458 -21.28 4.57 -1.20
N ARG A 459 -21.19 3.25 -0.95
CA ARG A 459 -20.12 2.64 -0.15
C ARG A 459 -18.75 2.98 -0.71
N GLU A 460 -18.54 2.75 -2.00
CA GLU A 460 -17.24 2.95 -2.64
C GLU A 460 -16.86 4.44 -2.77
N LEU A 461 -17.85 5.33 -2.95
CA LEU A 461 -17.69 6.79 -2.86
C LEU A 461 -17.29 7.23 -1.44
N ASN A 462 -18.01 6.76 -0.40
CA ASN A 462 -17.72 7.08 0.99
C ASN A 462 -16.32 6.59 1.40
N LYS A 463 -15.97 5.35 1.03
CA LYS A 463 -14.65 4.74 1.26
C LYS A 463 -13.52 5.58 0.64
N ALA A 464 -13.67 5.95 -0.63
CA ALA A 464 -12.70 6.82 -1.32
C ALA A 464 -12.61 8.20 -0.65
N TYR A 465 -13.74 8.83 -0.32
CA TYR A 465 -13.79 10.13 0.35
C TYR A 465 -13.08 10.12 1.72
N VAL A 466 -13.31 9.10 2.56
CA VAL A 466 -12.63 8.98 3.86
C VAL A 466 -11.11 8.81 3.68
N GLY A 467 -10.67 8.13 2.62
CA GLY A 467 -9.26 8.07 2.27
C GLY A 467 -8.69 9.43 1.82
N PHE A 468 -9.42 10.16 0.99
CA PHE A 468 -8.91 11.36 0.31
C PHE A 468 -9.03 12.65 1.13
N VAL A 469 -10.03 12.77 2.02
CA VAL A 469 -10.23 13.99 2.82
C VAL A 469 -8.98 14.34 3.64
N GLY A 470 -8.54 15.59 3.54
CA GLY A 470 -7.33 16.06 4.21
C GLY A 470 -7.52 16.41 5.68
N SER A 471 -6.44 16.87 6.31
CA SER A 471 -6.51 17.49 7.64
C SER A 471 -7.12 18.90 7.56
N ASP A 472 -8.03 19.22 8.48
CA ASP A 472 -8.64 20.56 8.60
C ASP A 472 -7.61 21.69 8.75
N ILE A 473 -6.41 21.37 9.22
CA ILE A 473 -5.30 22.32 9.41
C ILE A 473 -4.72 22.80 8.05
N TYR A 474 -4.83 21.99 6.99
CA TYR A 474 -4.17 22.22 5.70
C TYR A 474 -5.10 22.07 4.48
N GLN A 475 -6.39 22.33 4.63
CA GLN A 475 -7.40 22.24 3.54
C GLN A 475 -6.94 22.92 2.23
N ASN A 476 -6.26 24.07 2.33
CA ASN A 476 -5.77 24.84 1.18
C ASN A 476 -4.40 24.38 0.61
N ASN A 477 -3.75 23.34 1.17
CA ASN A 477 -2.44 22.83 0.73
C ASN A 477 -2.35 21.29 0.76
N LEU A 478 -3.43 20.63 0.32
CA LEU A 478 -3.47 19.18 0.13
C LEU A 478 -2.80 18.79 -1.20
N SER A 479 -2.05 17.69 -1.19
CA SER A 479 -1.42 17.16 -2.40
C SER A 479 -2.45 16.66 -3.42
N ALA A 480 -2.03 16.32 -4.64
CA ALA A 480 -2.87 15.52 -5.53
C ALA A 480 -2.98 14.06 -5.03
N ILE A 481 -3.94 13.29 -5.55
CA ILE A 481 -4.09 11.85 -5.30
C ILE A 481 -3.34 11.10 -6.40
N ALA A 482 -2.45 10.17 -6.06
CA ALA A 482 -1.84 9.24 -7.01
C ALA A 482 -2.53 7.87 -6.90
N THR A 483 -3.32 7.51 -7.90
CA THR A 483 -4.17 6.30 -7.89
C THR A 483 -4.26 5.64 -9.28
N GLY A 484 -5.15 4.66 -9.44
CA GLY A 484 -5.40 3.97 -10.69
C GLY A 484 -6.60 3.03 -10.57
N ASN A 485 -6.46 1.84 -11.16
CA ASN A 485 -7.48 0.78 -11.28
C ASN A 485 -7.87 0.08 -9.96
N TRP A 486 -8.20 0.87 -8.93
CA TRP A 486 -8.60 0.47 -7.58
C TRP A 486 -9.75 -0.56 -7.60
N GLY A 487 -9.50 -1.74 -7.01
CA GLY A 487 -10.48 -2.84 -6.96
C GLY A 487 -10.80 -3.52 -8.30
N CYS A 488 -10.16 -3.13 -9.41
CA CYS A 488 -10.58 -3.61 -10.74
C CYS A 488 -9.99 -4.98 -11.12
N GLY A 489 -8.79 -5.31 -10.63
CA GLY A 489 -8.11 -6.58 -10.89
C GLY A 489 -8.74 -7.77 -10.15
N ALA A 490 -8.08 -8.26 -9.11
CA ALA A 490 -8.55 -9.41 -8.33
C ALA A 490 -9.98 -9.23 -7.76
N PHE A 491 -10.40 -7.98 -7.51
CA PHE A 491 -11.69 -7.64 -6.91
C PHE A 491 -12.82 -7.41 -7.93
N ARG A 492 -12.52 -7.42 -9.24
CA ARG A 492 -13.48 -7.42 -10.38
C ARG A 492 -14.36 -6.17 -10.52
N GLY A 493 -13.94 -5.03 -9.98
CA GLY A 493 -14.54 -3.74 -10.30
C GLY A 493 -14.35 -3.34 -11.78
N ASN A 494 -15.27 -2.55 -12.32
CA ASN A 494 -15.18 -1.96 -13.64
C ASN A 494 -14.35 -0.65 -13.56
N PRO A 495 -13.27 -0.50 -14.34
CA PRO A 495 -12.38 0.67 -14.24
C PRO A 495 -13.05 1.98 -14.68
N LYS A 496 -13.91 1.96 -15.69
CA LYS A 496 -14.70 3.13 -16.13
C LYS A 496 -15.62 3.65 -15.01
N LEU A 497 -16.25 2.76 -14.23
CA LEU A 497 -17.00 3.17 -13.02
C LEU A 497 -16.05 3.65 -11.91
N LYS A 498 -14.98 2.91 -11.63
CA LYS A 498 -14.07 3.17 -10.51
C LYS A 498 -13.27 4.46 -10.64
N VAL A 499 -12.96 4.93 -11.85
CA VAL A 499 -12.33 6.25 -12.03
C VAL A 499 -13.30 7.40 -11.78
N LEU A 500 -14.57 7.28 -12.20
CA LEU A 500 -15.60 8.29 -11.91
C LEU A 500 -15.90 8.36 -10.40
N ILE A 501 -16.01 7.23 -9.72
CA ILE A 501 -16.16 7.17 -8.25
C ILE A 501 -14.99 7.90 -7.55
N GLN A 502 -13.74 7.68 -8.01
CA GLN A 502 -12.58 8.35 -7.43
C GLN A 502 -12.55 9.86 -7.75
N LEU A 503 -12.91 10.29 -8.97
CA LEU A 503 -13.06 11.70 -9.32
C LEU A 503 -14.13 12.41 -8.48
N MET A 504 -15.29 11.76 -8.25
CA MET A 504 -16.37 12.31 -7.42
C MET A 504 -15.93 12.46 -5.96
N ALA A 505 -15.23 11.47 -5.40
CA ALA A 505 -14.68 11.56 -4.06
C ALA A 505 -13.56 12.62 -3.94
N ALA A 506 -12.71 12.74 -4.96
CA ALA A 506 -11.64 13.73 -5.04
C ALA A 506 -12.16 15.17 -5.17
N ALA A 507 -13.28 15.38 -5.88
CA ALA A 507 -13.96 16.68 -5.96
C ALA A 507 -14.40 17.19 -4.58
N VAL A 508 -15.06 16.33 -3.79
CA VAL A 508 -15.58 16.68 -2.46
C VAL A 508 -14.46 16.76 -1.41
N ALA A 509 -13.27 16.25 -1.72
CA ALA A 509 -12.05 16.37 -0.92
C ALA A 509 -11.08 17.50 -1.38
N ASP A 510 -11.49 18.34 -2.35
CA ASP A 510 -10.68 19.39 -3.02
C ASP A 510 -9.26 18.94 -3.46
N ARG A 511 -9.19 17.80 -4.15
CA ARG A 511 -7.92 17.21 -4.60
C ARG A 511 -7.89 16.94 -6.09
N SER A 512 -6.85 17.44 -6.76
CA SER A 512 -6.45 16.98 -8.10
C SER A 512 -6.15 15.48 -8.11
N MET A 513 -6.31 14.80 -9.24
CA MET A 513 -6.03 13.36 -9.36
C MET A 513 -5.03 13.06 -10.48
N VAL A 514 -4.10 12.16 -10.17
CA VAL A 514 -3.15 11.52 -11.09
C VAL A 514 -3.53 10.04 -11.17
N TYR A 515 -3.90 9.56 -12.36
CA TYR A 515 -4.44 8.22 -12.57
C TYR A 515 -3.55 7.40 -13.50
N PHE A 516 -3.08 6.26 -13.00
CA PHE A 516 -2.28 5.28 -13.74
C PHE A 516 -3.17 4.14 -14.23
N THR A 517 -3.26 3.94 -15.55
CA THR A 517 -4.03 2.83 -16.15
C THR A 517 -3.20 1.54 -16.29
N PHE A 518 -1.90 1.58 -16.01
CA PHE A 518 -0.96 0.45 -15.98
C PHE A 518 -0.85 -0.30 -17.33
N GLY A 519 -0.58 0.43 -18.40
CA GLY A 519 -0.41 -0.06 -19.77
C GLY A 519 -1.66 0.02 -20.64
N ASP A 520 -2.84 0.22 -20.05
CA ASP A 520 -4.11 0.29 -20.79
C ASP A 520 -4.31 1.68 -21.41
N THR A 521 -3.85 1.85 -22.66
CA THR A 521 -4.03 3.07 -23.45
C THR A 521 -5.50 3.30 -23.84
N LYS A 522 -6.27 2.26 -24.13
CA LYS A 522 -7.70 2.41 -24.45
C LYS A 522 -8.47 2.96 -23.26
N LEU A 523 -8.21 2.47 -22.05
CA LEU A 523 -8.80 3.03 -20.84
C LEU A 523 -8.35 4.49 -20.60
N MET A 524 -7.10 4.83 -20.89
CA MET A 524 -6.61 6.21 -20.78
C MET A 524 -7.41 7.15 -21.68
N ASP A 525 -7.60 6.78 -22.96
CA ASP A 525 -8.35 7.59 -23.93
C ASP A 525 -9.85 7.62 -23.66
N ASP A 526 -10.50 6.46 -23.43
CA ASP A 526 -11.94 6.36 -23.08
C ASP A 526 -12.28 7.25 -21.87
N VAL A 527 -11.40 7.28 -20.85
CA VAL A 527 -11.59 8.07 -19.63
C VAL A 527 -11.28 9.55 -19.84
N ALA A 528 -10.23 9.88 -20.59
CA ALA A 528 -9.91 11.28 -20.93
C ALA A 528 -11.05 11.93 -21.73
N ALA A 529 -11.60 11.20 -22.70
CA ALA A 529 -12.73 11.64 -23.52
C ALA A 529 -14.00 11.87 -22.69
N MET A 530 -14.37 10.90 -21.82
CA MET A 530 -15.51 11.06 -20.90
C MET A 530 -15.32 12.21 -19.91
N TYR A 531 -14.12 12.36 -19.33
CA TYR A 531 -13.79 13.47 -18.44
C TYR A 531 -13.93 14.83 -19.14
N ALA A 532 -13.34 14.97 -20.34
CA ALA A 532 -13.43 16.21 -21.12
C ALA A 532 -14.88 16.57 -21.46
N HIS A 533 -15.69 15.57 -21.84
CA HIS A 533 -17.13 15.74 -22.11
C HIS A 533 -17.92 16.19 -20.88
N LEU A 534 -17.71 15.56 -19.72
CA LEU A 534 -18.39 15.93 -18.47
C LEU A 534 -18.01 17.35 -18.01
N VAL A 535 -16.74 17.75 -18.17
CA VAL A 535 -16.27 19.12 -17.89
C VAL A 535 -16.85 20.13 -18.90
N GLN A 536 -16.87 19.81 -20.20
CA GLN A 536 -17.46 20.67 -21.23
C GLN A 536 -18.97 20.91 -21.03
N HIS A 537 -19.69 19.91 -20.51
CA HIS A 537 -21.12 20.00 -20.22
C HIS A 537 -21.46 20.48 -18.79
N ASP A 538 -20.47 21.03 -18.07
CA ASP A 538 -20.57 21.56 -16.70
C ASP A 538 -21.26 20.58 -15.71
N VAL A 539 -20.93 19.29 -15.79
CA VAL A 539 -21.56 18.26 -14.95
C VAL A 539 -20.97 18.30 -13.53
N ASP A 540 -21.81 18.61 -12.55
CA ASP A 540 -21.54 18.49 -11.11
C ASP A 540 -21.71 17.05 -10.58
N ILE A 541 -21.21 16.82 -9.36
CA ILE A 541 -21.22 15.51 -8.71
C ILE A 541 -22.66 14.99 -8.51
N ALA A 542 -23.62 15.86 -8.14
CA ALA A 542 -25.03 15.49 -7.97
C ALA A 542 -25.68 15.03 -9.28
N ARG A 543 -25.45 15.76 -10.39
CA ARG A 543 -25.92 15.38 -11.73
C ARG A 543 -25.27 14.08 -12.20
N LEU A 544 -23.97 13.89 -11.97
CA LEU A 544 -23.27 12.65 -12.32
C LEU A 544 -23.79 11.45 -11.50
N TYR A 545 -23.96 11.61 -10.18
CA TYR A 545 -24.56 10.61 -9.29
C TYR A 545 -25.99 10.23 -9.74
N SER A 546 -26.80 11.23 -10.13
CA SER A 546 -28.13 11.00 -10.70
C SER A 546 -28.08 10.22 -12.01
N MET A 547 -27.14 10.54 -12.92
CA MET A 547 -26.97 9.81 -14.17
C MET A 547 -26.56 8.35 -13.93
N ILE A 548 -25.58 8.09 -13.05
CA ILE A 548 -25.16 6.72 -12.70
C ILE A 548 -26.32 5.93 -12.08
N SER A 549 -27.16 6.56 -11.25
CA SER A 549 -28.34 5.89 -10.67
C SER A 549 -29.37 5.43 -11.70
N LYS A 550 -29.50 6.16 -12.81
CA LYS A 550 -30.38 5.80 -13.94
C LYS A 550 -29.80 4.66 -14.77
N TYR A 551 -28.46 4.58 -14.90
CA TYR A 551 -27.82 3.45 -15.61
C TYR A 551 -28.23 2.11 -14.99
N HIS A 552 -28.23 1.99 -13.67
CA HIS A 552 -28.64 0.74 -13.01
C HIS A 552 -30.11 0.37 -13.24
N GLN A 553 -31.00 1.37 -13.35
CA GLN A 553 -32.42 1.16 -13.59
C GLN A 553 -32.70 0.77 -15.04
N GLU A 554 -32.01 1.41 -15.99
CA GLU A 554 -32.23 1.20 -17.43
C GLU A 554 -31.50 -0.05 -17.94
N SER A 555 -30.27 -0.34 -17.48
CA SER A 555 -29.54 -1.59 -17.78
C SER A 555 -30.14 -2.85 -17.14
N ALA A 556 -31.17 -2.72 -16.31
CA ALA A 556 -32.00 -3.83 -15.82
C ALA A 556 -33.23 -4.10 -16.72
N LEU A 557 -33.47 -3.29 -17.75
CA LEU A 557 -34.64 -3.32 -18.63
C LEU A 557 -34.29 -3.50 -20.12
N SER A 558 -33.07 -3.15 -20.53
CA SER A 558 -32.54 -3.35 -21.88
C SER A 558 -31.18 -4.05 -21.83
N ASP A 559 -30.91 -4.96 -22.76
CA ASP A 559 -29.60 -5.61 -22.86
C ASP A 559 -28.46 -4.60 -23.05
N HIS A 560 -27.47 -4.70 -22.17
CA HIS A 560 -26.06 -4.34 -22.35
C HIS A 560 -25.70 -3.02 -23.08
N SER A 561 -26.36 -1.90 -22.76
CA SER A 561 -25.78 -0.58 -23.09
C SER A 561 -24.44 -0.35 -22.36
N ASP A 562 -23.37 0.05 -23.07
CA ASP A 562 -22.11 0.45 -22.43
C ASP A 562 -22.32 1.65 -21.50
N PHE A 563 -21.65 1.61 -20.35
CA PHE A 563 -21.79 2.58 -19.28
C PHE A 563 -21.38 4.01 -19.69
N TYR A 564 -20.33 4.17 -20.48
CA TYR A 564 -19.91 5.47 -20.99
C TYR A 564 -20.78 5.94 -22.16
N CYS A 565 -21.23 5.04 -23.05
CA CYS A 565 -22.21 5.39 -24.10
C CYS A 565 -23.49 5.97 -23.46
N PHE A 566 -23.98 5.33 -22.40
CA PHE A 566 -25.12 5.81 -21.61
C PHE A 566 -24.86 7.19 -20.99
N LEU A 567 -23.73 7.39 -20.29
CA LEU A 567 -23.41 8.67 -19.65
C LEU A 567 -23.24 9.81 -20.67
N TYR A 568 -22.66 9.54 -21.84
CA TYR A 568 -22.52 10.52 -22.92
C TYR A 568 -23.90 10.95 -23.44
N ASN A 569 -24.77 9.99 -23.76
CA ASN A 569 -26.11 10.28 -24.27
C ASN A 569 -26.99 11.01 -23.23
N LYS A 570 -26.92 10.65 -21.94
CA LYS A 570 -27.70 11.30 -20.88
C LYS A 570 -27.19 12.70 -20.50
N SER A 571 -25.91 13.02 -20.70
CA SER A 571 -25.38 14.37 -20.42
C SER A 571 -25.63 15.38 -21.54
N ARG A 572 -25.73 14.92 -22.80
CA ARG A 572 -26.17 15.74 -23.94
C ARG A 572 -27.61 16.22 -23.81
N ILE A 573 -28.48 15.44 -23.16
CA ILE A 573 -29.81 15.87 -22.77
C ILE A 573 -29.66 16.97 -21.70
N LYS A 574 -29.82 18.23 -22.12
CA LYS A 574 -29.99 19.36 -21.20
C LYS A 574 -31.20 19.07 -20.32
N SER A 575 -31.06 19.27 -19.02
CA SER A 575 -32.18 19.25 -18.09
C SER A 575 -33.17 20.35 -18.47
N SER A 576 -34.30 19.97 -19.08
CA SER A 576 -35.47 20.84 -19.19
C SER A 576 -35.95 21.16 -17.78
N SER A 577 -35.65 22.36 -17.30
CA SER A 577 -36.00 22.87 -15.97
C SER A 577 -37.48 23.25 -15.89
N ALA A 578 -38.35 22.31 -16.26
CA ALA A 578 -39.80 22.36 -16.28
C ALA A 578 -40.34 20.94 -16.57
N ASP A 579 -40.27 20.05 -15.57
CA ASP A 579 -41.25 18.97 -15.32
C ASP A 579 -40.76 18.03 -14.19
N ILE A 580 -40.91 18.50 -12.96
CA ILE A 580 -41.04 17.81 -11.67
C ILE A 580 -40.98 18.92 -10.60
N PHE A 581 -41.91 18.92 -9.64
CA PHE A 581 -42.18 20.03 -8.69
C PHE A 581 -42.71 21.34 -9.30
N ALA A 582 -43.96 21.30 -9.79
CA ALA A 582 -44.75 22.49 -10.13
C ALA A 582 -46.09 22.53 -9.36
N LYS A 583 -46.01 22.50 -8.01
CA LYS A 583 -47.10 22.83 -7.08
C LYS A 583 -46.52 23.40 -5.77
N ASP A 584 -46.26 24.69 -5.75
CA ASP A 584 -47.16 25.66 -5.10
C ASP A 584 -46.58 27.09 -5.16
N SER A 585 -47.46 28.08 -4.96
CA SER A 585 -47.18 29.52 -4.77
C SER A 585 -46.57 30.30 -5.95
N LYS A 586 -47.24 31.40 -6.31
CA LYS A 586 -46.74 32.46 -7.21
C LYS A 586 -46.30 33.65 -6.34
N ASP A 587 -45.27 34.42 -6.76
CA ASP A 587 -45.44 35.88 -6.93
C ASP A 587 -44.28 36.63 -7.65
N THR A 588 -44.53 36.97 -8.91
CA THR A 588 -44.49 38.33 -9.50
C THR A 588 -43.32 39.35 -9.28
N LEU A 589 -42.25 39.23 -10.09
CA LEU A 589 -41.51 40.33 -10.81
C LEU A 589 -40.64 41.37 -9.98
N PRO A 590 -39.86 42.32 -10.59
CA PRO A 590 -38.57 42.04 -11.26
C PRO A 590 -37.42 43.10 -11.12
N GLN A 591 -36.25 42.80 -11.75
CA GLN A 591 -35.21 43.70 -12.36
C GLN A 591 -33.83 44.02 -11.71
N ARG A 592 -32.78 43.79 -12.56
CA ARG A 592 -31.57 44.60 -12.86
C ARG A 592 -30.30 44.63 -11.97
N SER A 593 -29.41 43.67 -12.26
CA SER A 593 -28.07 43.88 -12.87
C SER A 593 -27.02 44.87 -12.29
N LYS A 594 -25.80 44.38 -12.04
CA LYS A 594 -24.57 44.77 -12.78
C LYS A 594 -23.38 43.83 -12.53
N ASN A 595 -22.32 43.99 -13.33
CA ASN A 595 -21.21 43.03 -13.51
C ASN A 595 -19.97 43.37 -12.67
N VAL A 596 -19.16 42.36 -12.37
CA VAL A 596 -17.68 42.43 -12.42
C VAL A 596 -17.19 41.14 -13.11
N ALA A 597 -16.10 41.19 -13.87
CA ALA A 597 -15.51 40.04 -14.57
C ALA A 597 -14.08 39.78 -14.10
N LEU A 598 -13.61 38.53 -14.27
CA LEU A 598 -12.21 38.14 -14.11
C LEU A 598 -11.83 37.14 -15.22
N ASN A 599 -10.57 37.19 -15.66
CA ASN A 599 -10.12 36.62 -16.95
C ASN A 599 -10.19 35.08 -17.00
N LYS A 600 -10.44 34.52 -18.21
CA LYS A 600 -10.66 33.07 -18.40
C LYS A 600 -9.88 32.47 -19.57
N ASP A 601 -8.85 33.17 -20.06
CA ASP A 601 -8.44 33.10 -21.47
C ASP A 601 -7.16 32.30 -21.76
N VAL A 602 -6.66 31.52 -20.79
CA VAL A 602 -5.56 30.55 -21.02
C VAL A 602 -6.13 29.16 -21.31
N VAL A 603 -7.07 28.69 -20.49
CA VAL A 603 -7.65 27.33 -20.60
C VAL A 603 -8.49 27.15 -21.88
N ASN A 604 -9.21 28.20 -22.30
CA ASN A 604 -10.13 28.12 -23.45
C ASN A 604 -9.44 27.87 -24.80
N LYS A 605 -8.16 28.19 -24.96
CA LYS A 605 -7.50 28.12 -26.29
C LYS A 605 -7.19 26.69 -26.72
N HIS A 606 -6.51 25.91 -25.88
CA HIS A 606 -6.20 24.50 -26.19
C HIS A 606 -7.46 23.62 -26.27
N ILE A 607 -8.50 23.93 -25.47
CA ILE A 607 -9.81 23.29 -25.58
C ILE A 607 -10.42 23.48 -26.99
N TYR A 608 -10.20 24.61 -27.65
CA TYR A 608 -10.76 24.86 -28.99
C TYR A 608 -10.06 24.10 -30.11
N GLU A 609 -8.78 23.77 -29.95
CA GLU A 609 -8.00 23.00 -30.93
C GLU A 609 -8.22 21.47 -30.76
N MET A 610 -8.45 20.99 -29.53
CA MET A 610 -8.85 19.58 -29.27
C MET A 610 -10.32 19.29 -29.57
N LYS A 611 -11.21 20.30 -29.55
CA LYS A 611 -12.67 20.10 -29.58
C LYS A 611 -13.19 19.30 -30.77
N MET A 612 -12.67 19.55 -31.97
CA MET A 612 -13.20 18.94 -33.19
C MET A 612 -12.75 17.48 -33.33
N THR A 613 -11.52 17.15 -32.94
CA THR A 613 -10.97 15.80 -33.07
C THR A 613 -11.45 14.85 -31.96
N GLU A 614 -11.68 15.33 -30.74
CA GLU A 614 -12.17 14.47 -29.65
C GLU A 614 -13.70 14.23 -29.69
N GLU A 615 -14.51 15.19 -30.15
CA GLU A 615 -15.95 14.93 -30.39
C GLU A 615 -16.15 13.89 -31.51
N GLU A 616 -15.38 13.96 -32.59
CA GLU A 616 -15.39 12.97 -33.68
C GLU A 616 -14.94 11.57 -33.19
N LYS A 617 -13.90 11.48 -32.35
CA LYS A 617 -13.48 10.20 -31.75
C LYS A 617 -14.57 9.58 -30.88
N ILE A 618 -15.27 10.36 -30.07
CA ILE A 618 -16.38 9.83 -29.24
C ILE A 618 -17.55 9.38 -30.14
N ILE A 619 -17.86 10.11 -31.21
CA ILE A 619 -18.91 9.72 -32.16
C ILE A 619 -18.54 8.43 -32.91
N ASN A 620 -17.29 8.29 -33.36
CA ASN A 620 -16.81 7.06 -34.00
C ASN A 620 -16.77 5.89 -33.02
N TRP A 621 -16.41 6.13 -31.75
CA TRP A 621 -16.45 5.11 -30.70
C TRP A 621 -17.89 4.66 -30.38
N LEU A 622 -18.84 5.59 -30.30
CA LEU A 622 -20.28 5.29 -30.16
C LEU A 622 -20.78 4.41 -31.31
N ALA A 623 -20.47 4.78 -32.56
CA ALA A 623 -20.83 3.98 -33.73
C ALA A 623 -20.24 2.56 -33.64
N SER A 624 -18.98 2.42 -33.21
CA SER A 624 -18.35 1.10 -33.01
C SER A 624 -18.95 0.26 -31.87
N CYS A 625 -19.90 0.79 -31.10
CA CYS A 625 -20.65 0.04 -30.07
C CYS A 625 -22.03 -0.45 -30.55
N ASP A 626 -22.51 -0.02 -31.72
CA ASP A 626 -23.83 -0.39 -32.24
C ASP A 626 -23.78 -1.59 -33.24
N ASP A 627 -22.60 -1.94 -33.76
CA ASP A 627 -22.42 -2.95 -34.84
C ASP A 627 -22.31 -4.43 -34.35
N ASP A 628 -22.20 -4.71 -33.06
CA ASP A 628 -22.02 -6.08 -32.51
C ASP A 628 -23.32 -6.94 -32.51
N ASN A 629 -24.20 -6.80 -33.52
CA ASN A 629 -25.46 -7.55 -33.66
C ASN A 629 -25.97 -7.74 -35.12
N ASP A 630 -25.25 -8.51 -35.95
CA ASP A 630 -25.77 -9.71 -36.67
C ASP A 630 -24.67 -10.30 -37.57
N ASP A 631 -24.46 -11.62 -37.54
CA ASP A 631 -23.72 -12.32 -38.60
C ASP A 631 -24.08 -13.82 -38.66
N ASN A 632 -24.98 -14.19 -39.58
CA ASN A 632 -25.38 -15.59 -39.77
C ASN A 632 -25.88 -15.93 -41.20
N ALA A 633 -25.13 -15.55 -42.24
CA ALA A 633 -25.55 -15.72 -43.64
C ALA A 633 -24.46 -16.21 -44.64
N LYS A 634 -23.93 -17.43 -44.40
CA LYS A 634 -23.49 -18.46 -45.38
C LYS A 634 -22.77 -18.06 -46.69
N ARG A 635 -21.65 -18.76 -46.97
CA ARG A 635 -21.29 -19.20 -48.34
C ARG A 635 -20.82 -20.66 -48.39
N ASP A 636 -21.49 -21.44 -49.24
CA ASP A 636 -21.12 -22.79 -49.72
C ASP A 636 -20.27 -22.67 -51.02
N THR A 637 -19.51 -23.65 -51.55
CA THR A 637 -19.20 -25.05 -51.19
C THR A 637 -17.90 -25.53 -51.90
N LYS A 638 -17.52 -26.81 -51.67
CA LYS A 638 -16.56 -27.68 -52.40
C LYS A 638 -15.09 -27.61 -51.95
N ASP A 639 -14.39 -28.74 -51.79
CA ASP A 639 -14.74 -30.19 -51.84
C ASP A 639 -13.73 -30.93 -50.89
N MET A 640 -13.80 -32.22 -50.51
CA MET A 640 -14.46 -33.41 -51.07
C MET A 640 -14.61 -34.52 -49.97
N CYS A 641 -14.91 -35.76 -50.39
CA CYS A 641 -14.65 -37.05 -49.70
C CYS A 641 -15.56 -37.54 -48.54
N ASN A 642 -16.53 -38.38 -48.96
CA ASN A 642 -17.06 -39.59 -48.30
C ASN A 642 -17.87 -39.41 -46.98
N GLU A 643 -19.19 -39.64 -46.99
CA GLU A 643 -19.88 -40.95 -47.03
C GLU A 643 -19.63 -41.84 -45.78
N LYS A 644 -20.65 -42.44 -45.14
CA LYS A 644 -21.95 -42.92 -45.69
C LYS A 644 -23.13 -42.73 -44.72
N ILE A 645 -24.36 -42.77 -45.24
CA ILE A 645 -25.63 -42.40 -44.54
C ILE A 645 -26.63 -43.57 -44.52
N LYS A 646 -27.37 -43.73 -43.40
CA LYS A 646 -28.83 -44.01 -43.31
C LYS A 646 -29.22 -44.15 -41.81
N ASN A 647 -30.20 -43.44 -41.24
CA ASN A 647 -31.62 -43.23 -41.59
C ASN A 647 -32.49 -44.49 -41.46
N ASN A 648 -33.37 -44.54 -40.44
CA ASN A 648 -34.79 -44.19 -40.65
C ASN A 648 -35.62 -44.13 -39.35
N LEU A 649 -36.77 -43.45 -39.43
CA LEU A 649 -37.86 -43.50 -38.45
C LEU A 649 -38.75 -44.71 -38.74
N LYS A 650 -39.39 -45.31 -37.71
CA LYS A 650 -40.86 -45.24 -37.47
C LYS A 650 -41.40 -46.30 -36.48
N GLU A 651 -42.44 -45.90 -35.75
CA GLU A 651 -43.65 -46.65 -35.36
C GLU A 651 -43.58 -48.06 -34.73
N THR A 652 -43.76 -48.07 -33.40
CA THR A 652 -44.81 -48.79 -32.63
C THR A 652 -44.88 -50.33 -32.55
N ASN A 653 -45.37 -50.76 -31.37
CA ASN A 653 -46.12 -51.99 -31.04
C ASN A 653 -45.37 -53.23 -30.50
N ASN A 654 -45.62 -53.44 -29.20
CA ASN A 654 -46.25 -54.64 -28.62
C ASN A 654 -45.43 -55.85 -28.09
N VAL A 655 -45.87 -56.23 -26.86
CA VAL A 655 -46.29 -57.58 -26.42
C VAL A 655 -45.29 -58.50 -25.68
N ASN A 656 -45.77 -59.00 -24.52
CA ASN A 656 -45.37 -60.20 -23.75
C ASN A 656 -43.98 -60.21 -23.06
N GLU A 657 -43.75 -60.93 -21.93
CA GLU A 657 -44.65 -61.64 -21.00
C GLU A 657 -44.01 -61.84 -19.60
N SER A 658 -44.65 -62.64 -18.73
CA SER A 658 -44.08 -63.26 -17.52
C SER A 658 -42.74 -63.98 -17.75
N GLY A 659 -41.89 -64.23 -16.74
CA GLY A 659 -41.99 -63.92 -15.31
C GLY A 659 -41.43 -65.05 -14.42
N GLY A 660 -40.54 -64.71 -13.47
CA GLY A 660 -39.96 -65.63 -12.46
C GLY A 660 -38.58 -66.24 -12.83
N LEU A 661 -37.75 -66.68 -11.86
CA LEU A 661 -37.89 -66.57 -10.39
C LEU A 661 -36.54 -66.82 -9.64
N ARG A 662 -36.38 -66.16 -8.47
CA ARG A 662 -35.33 -66.33 -7.41
C ARG A 662 -34.00 -65.59 -7.69
N PHE A 663 -33.32 -64.98 -6.72
CA PHE A 663 -33.18 -65.27 -5.27
C PHE A 663 -33.52 -64.11 -4.29
N VAL A 664 -34.01 -64.48 -3.09
CA VAL A 664 -33.64 -64.02 -1.70
C VAL A 664 -33.23 -62.54 -1.44
N GLU A 665 -33.76 -61.80 -0.44
CA GLU A 665 -35.05 -61.84 0.31
C GLU A 665 -35.32 -60.51 1.10
N LYS A 666 -36.60 -60.08 1.13
CA LYS A 666 -37.42 -59.49 2.23
C LYS A 666 -36.79 -58.56 3.29
N HIS A 667 -37.23 -57.29 3.44
CA HIS A 667 -38.49 -56.77 4.07
C HIS A 667 -38.38 -56.54 5.60
N PHE A 668 -39.13 -55.64 6.27
CA PHE A 668 -40.51 -55.15 6.05
C PHE A 668 -40.74 -53.65 6.35
N VAL A 669 -41.94 -53.18 6.00
CA VAL A 669 -42.60 -51.89 6.35
C VAL A 669 -43.75 -52.27 7.36
N GLU A 670 -44.46 -51.43 8.15
CA GLU A 670 -45.46 -50.44 7.71
C GLU A 670 -46.31 -49.84 8.88
N LYS A 671 -46.74 -48.57 8.71
CA LYS A 671 -47.87 -47.74 9.26
C LYS A 671 -48.49 -47.91 10.67
N HIS A 672 -49.05 -46.77 11.11
CA HIS A 672 -49.94 -46.51 12.27
C HIS A 672 -51.29 -47.27 12.25
N PHE A 673 -51.91 -47.46 13.43
CA PHE A 673 -53.12 -46.70 13.84
C PHE A 673 -53.32 -46.74 15.39
N VAL A 674 -54.54 -46.60 15.92
CA VAL A 674 -54.84 -45.91 17.21
C VAL A 674 -55.75 -46.69 18.18
N ASP A 675 -55.50 -46.47 19.49
CA ASP A 675 -56.35 -46.58 20.70
C ASP A 675 -56.69 -47.88 21.47
N ASP A 676 -56.65 -47.67 22.80
CA ASP A 676 -57.53 -48.09 23.92
C ASP A 676 -57.39 -49.36 24.80
N THR A 677 -57.59 -49.08 26.11
CA THR A 677 -58.14 -49.90 27.22
C THR A 677 -57.37 -51.04 27.97
N VAL A 678 -57.13 -50.76 29.28
CA VAL A 678 -57.67 -51.48 30.48
C VAL A 678 -56.84 -52.54 31.28
N ARG A 679 -56.55 -52.17 32.56
CA ARG A 679 -56.38 -52.98 33.80
C ARG A 679 -55.12 -53.88 33.98
N GLU A 680 -54.62 -54.21 35.18
CA GLU A 680 -55.06 -53.94 36.59
C GLU A 680 -53.91 -54.04 37.63
N ASN A 681 -54.04 -53.36 38.80
CA ASN A 681 -53.48 -53.70 40.15
C ASN A 681 -51.94 -53.87 40.34
N LYS A 682 -51.26 -53.48 41.45
CA LYS A 682 -51.67 -53.03 42.81
C LYS A 682 -50.47 -52.44 43.61
N ASN A 683 -50.74 -51.50 44.53
CA ASN A 683 -49.93 -51.10 45.73
C ASN A 683 -48.52 -50.49 45.47
N GLN A 684 -47.88 -49.74 46.39
CA GLN A 684 -48.12 -49.53 47.83
C GLN A 684 -47.65 -48.13 48.33
N GLU A 685 -48.35 -47.58 49.34
CA GLU A 685 -48.00 -46.65 50.46
C GLU A 685 -46.76 -45.67 50.41
N ASP A 686 -46.73 -44.50 51.07
CA ASP A 686 -47.74 -43.57 51.63
C ASP A 686 -47.06 -42.25 52.15
N LYS A 687 -47.85 -41.20 52.47
CA LYS A 687 -47.61 -40.00 53.32
C LYS A 687 -47.51 -38.58 52.70
N VAL A 688 -48.64 -37.86 52.79
CA VAL A 688 -48.82 -36.53 53.45
C VAL A 688 -47.84 -35.40 53.06
N PHE A 689 -48.19 -34.42 52.19
CA PHE A 689 -49.00 -33.18 52.44
C PHE A 689 -48.46 -32.26 53.58
N TYR A 690 -48.47 -30.93 53.55
CA TYR A 690 -49.15 -29.86 52.77
C TYR A 690 -48.11 -28.78 52.31
N LYS A 691 -48.35 -27.52 51.87
CA LYS A 691 -49.51 -26.59 51.86
C LYS A 691 -49.45 -25.60 50.66
N LEU A 692 -49.91 -24.35 50.80
CA LEU A 692 -50.14 -23.39 49.69
C LEU A 692 -49.90 -21.91 50.09
N ASN A 693 -49.36 -21.11 49.15
CA ASN A 693 -49.56 -19.67 48.88
C ASN A 693 -49.40 -18.55 49.95
N LYS A 694 -49.01 -17.35 49.45
CA LYS A 694 -48.83 -16.03 50.12
C LYS A 694 -47.64 -15.95 51.09
N GLY A 695 -47.03 -14.79 51.37
CA GLY A 695 -47.21 -13.45 50.80
C GLY A 695 -47.17 -12.31 51.84
N VAL A 696 -46.48 -11.20 51.51
CA VAL A 696 -46.35 -9.94 52.28
C VAL A 696 -45.39 -9.96 53.50
N ASN A 697 -44.73 -8.81 53.69
CA ASN A 697 -43.71 -8.45 54.68
C ASN A 697 -44.16 -8.61 56.15
N SER A 698 -43.21 -8.76 57.09
CA SER A 698 -42.78 -7.65 57.99
C SER A 698 -41.72 -8.05 59.05
N SER A 699 -41.11 -7.01 59.64
CA SER A 699 -40.29 -6.93 60.87
C SER A 699 -40.37 -8.11 61.84
N SER A 700 -39.27 -8.75 62.26
CA SER A 700 -38.12 -8.23 63.03
C SER A 700 -38.41 -7.89 64.50
N LEU A 701 -37.55 -8.37 65.40
CA LEU A 701 -37.57 -8.08 66.84
C LEU A 701 -36.15 -7.71 67.28
N LYS A 702 -36.01 -6.59 68.01
CA LYS A 702 -34.75 -6.03 68.51
C LYS A 702 -34.91 -5.60 69.96
N GLU A 703 -34.04 -6.11 70.82
CA GLU A 703 -33.53 -5.46 72.04
C GLU A 703 -32.03 -5.83 72.10
N SER A 704 -31.08 -5.02 72.58
CA SER A 704 -31.07 -3.73 73.29
C SER A 704 -29.70 -3.03 72.95
N ILE A 705 -29.27 -1.82 73.35
CA ILE A 705 -29.81 -0.55 73.88
C ILE A 705 -28.59 0.42 73.83
N THR A 706 -28.59 1.71 73.46
CA THR A 706 -29.52 2.63 72.76
C THR A 706 -28.65 3.44 71.72
N GLN A 707 -28.80 4.70 71.28
CA GLN A 707 -29.71 5.82 71.57
C GLN A 707 -29.71 6.90 70.46
N ARG A 708 -30.91 7.26 69.94
CA ARG A 708 -31.32 8.58 69.35
C ARG A 708 -30.54 9.13 68.12
N SER A 709 -31.08 9.93 67.18
CA SER A 709 -32.45 10.41 66.79
C SER A 709 -32.29 11.38 65.59
N ILE A 710 -33.20 11.66 64.64
CA ILE A 710 -34.59 11.22 64.33
C ILE A 710 -34.95 11.66 62.88
N ASP A 711 -35.88 10.95 62.20
CA ASP A 711 -36.76 11.33 61.06
C ASP A 711 -36.21 11.98 59.74
N ASP A 712 -36.91 12.02 58.58
CA ASP A 712 -37.92 11.14 57.92
C ASP A 712 -38.26 11.69 56.48
N ARG A 713 -38.77 10.83 55.56
CA ARG A 713 -39.43 11.13 54.25
C ARG A 713 -38.64 11.91 53.14
N ASP A 714 -39.06 12.00 51.87
CA ASP A 714 -39.76 11.10 50.90
C ASP A 714 -39.75 11.75 49.47
N ARG A 715 -40.12 10.99 48.42
CA ARG A 715 -40.77 11.43 47.15
C ARG A 715 -40.05 12.24 46.03
N SER A 716 -40.02 11.60 44.85
CA SER A 716 -40.88 11.94 43.68
C SER A 716 -40.34 12.66 42.42
N LYS A 717 -40.17 11.84 41.35
CA LYS A 717 -40.65 12.01 39.94
C LYS A 717 -40.09 13.07 38.97
N ASN A 718 -39.73 12.56 37.78
CA ASN A 718 -40.15 12.94 36.41
C ASN A 718 -40.44 14.42 36.06
N LEU A 719 -39.60 15.01 35.21
CA LEU A 719 -39.80 15.46 33.80
C LEU A 719 -38.41 15.95 33.30
N LYS A 720 -37.96 15.90 32.03
CA LYS A 720 -38.55 15.73 30.68
C LYS A 720 -39.11 17.00 29.99
N SER A 721 -38.22 17.96 29.75
CA SER A 721 -38.23 19.05 28.76
C SER A 721 -36.76 19.56 28.67
N GLU A 722 -36.14 19.83 27.51
CA GLU A 722 -36.35 20.99 26.60
C GLU A 722 -36.11 22.34 27.31
N LEU A 723 -35.38 23.32 26.75
CA LEU A 723 -34.73 23.44 25.42
C LEU A 723 -33.65 24.56 25.46
N SER A 724 -32.83 24.67 24.40
CA SER A 724 -32.18 25.88 23.82
C SER A 724 -31.49 26.98 24.68
N LEU A 725 -30.32 27.44 24.19
CA LEU A 725 -29.94 28.84 23.82
C LEU A 725 -30.49 30.03 24.68
N GLU A 726 -29.77 31.12 24.96
CA GLU A 726 -28.59 31.73 24.31
C GLU A 726 -27.96 32.83 25.21
N SER A 727 -26.93 33.56 24.73
CA SER A 727 -26.27 34.76 25.34
C SER A 727 -25.53 34.53 26.68
N ALA A 728 -24.31 35.02 26.93
CA ALA A 728 -23.77 36.40 26.97
C ALA A 728 -24.29 37.20 28.20
N GLU A 729 -23.50 38.00 28.93
CA GLU A 729 -22.13 38.51 28.71
C GLU A 729 -21.49 39.10 30.02
N LEU A 730 -20.23 39.59 29.95
CA LEU A 730 -19.60 40.63 30.79
C LEU A 730 -19.09 40.37 32.25
N ASN A 731 -17.76 40.54 32.38
CA ASN A 731 -17.01 41.39 33.34
C ASN A 731 -16.60 40.95 34.77
N GLY A 732 -15.35 41.33 35.10
CA GLY A 732 -14.71 41.34 36.43
C GLY A 732 -13.31 40.68 36.42
N SER A 733 -12.20 41.40 36.20
CA SER A 733 -11.36 42.13 37.19
C SER A 733 -10.82 41.24 38.34
N GLU A 734 -9.52 41.07 38.61
CA GLU A 734 -8.27 41.69 38.12
C GLU A 734 -7.07 40.71 38.27
N SER A 735 -6.05 40.88 37.40
CA SER A 735 -4.60 41.13 37.65
C SER A 735 -3.88 40.52 38.89
N ILE A 736 -2.59 40.13 38.88
CA ILE A 736 -1.38 40.64 38.19
C ILE A 736 -0.37 39.52 37.80
N GLU A 737 0.31 39.77 36.66
CA GLU A 737 1.60 39.28 36.10
C GLU A 737 2.50 38.22 36.81
N ILE A 738 3.08 37.31 35.99
CA ILE A 738 4.54 37.25 35.78
C ILE A 738 4.87 37.12 34.27
N ILE A 739 5.53 38.16 33.75
CA ILE A 739 6.47 38.28 32.61
C ILE A 739 6.56 37.11 31.59
N LYS A 740 6.35 37.44 30.30
CA LYS A 740 6.88 36.72 29.13
C LYS A 740 7.86 37.62 28.35
N ASN A 741 8.98 37.08 27.90
CA ASN A 741 9.89 37.72 26.94
C ASN A 741 9.89 36.96 25.60
N TYR A 742 9.35 37.58 24.55
CA TYR A 742 9.61 37.22 23.15
C TYR A 742 9.63 38.49 22.30
N SER A 743 10.75 38.75 21.63
CA SER A 743 10.94 39.91 20.76
C SER A 743 10.66 39.54 19.29
N VAL A 744 9.67 40.16 18.68
CA VAL A 744 9.47 40.18 17.22
C VAL A 744 9.99 41.51 16.69
N LEU A 745 10.66 41.48 15.52
CA LEU A 745 11.25 42.65 14.89
C LEU A 745 10.80 42.73 13.43
N GLU A 746 9.80 43.56 13.17
CA GLU A 746 9.38 43.93 11.82
C GLU A 746 10.25 45.09 11.29
N PHE A 747 10.48 45.13 9.97
CA PHE A 747 11.17 46.23 9.31
C PHE A 747 10.32 46.79 8.17
N HIS A 748 9.90 48.05 8.29
CA HIS A 748 9.28 48.78 7.18
C HIS A 748 10.30 49.19 6.12
N LYS A 749 9.87 49.18 4.86
CA LYS A 749 10.62 49.75 3.72
C LYS A 749 10.40 51.25 3.61
N GLN A 750 11.44 52.00 3.23
CA GLN A 750 11.27 53.16 2.35
C GLN A 750 12.52 53.39 1.47
N ASN A 751 12.34 54.19 0.41
CA ASN A 751 13.20 54.34 -0.77
C ASN A 751 14.25 55.47 -0.58
N PRO A 752 15.39 55.52 -1.33
CA PRO A 752 15.34 55.97 -2.75
C PRO A 752 16.39 55.45 -3.76
N PHE A 753 16.02 55.56 -5.04
CA PHE A 753 16.90 55.58 -6.25
C PHE A 753 17.66 56.95 -6.36
N PRO A 754 18.66 57.19 -7.25
CA PRO A 754 18.79 56.66 -8.63
C PRO A 754 20.23 56.49 -9.24
N ARG A 755 20.31 56.25 -10.57
CA ARG A 755 21.49 56.36 -11.49
C ARG A 755 22.57 55.26 -11.35
N LYS A 756 23.45 54.98 -12.33
CA LYS A 756 23.40 54.88 -13.82
C LYS A 756 24.76 54.29 -14.29
N SER A 757 24.81 53.60 -15.45
CA SER A 757 26.00 53.42 -16.34
C SER A 757 27.41 53.07 -15.78
N GLY A 758 27.88 51.84 -15.99
CA GLY A 758 28.76 51.49 -17.13
C GLY A 758 30.30 51.69 -17.10
N GLN A 759 30.98 50.80 -17.85
CA GLN A 759 32.36 50.85 -18.41
C GLN A 759 33.58 50.34 -17.59
N ARG A 760 34.70 50.16 -18.32
CA ARG A 760 35.91 49.35 -18.01
C ARG A 760 37.17 50.24 -17.85
N ARG A 761 38.21 49.77 -17.12
CA ARG A 761 39.69 49.76 -17.41
C ARG A 761 40.49 49.66 -16.07
N ILE A 762 41.56 48.86 -15.91
CA ILE A 762 42.96 48.92 -16.45
C ILE A 762 43.72 50.16 -15.90
N SER A 763 44.91 50.09 -15.28
CA SER A 763 45.79 48.96 -14.84
C SER A 763 46.93 49.43 -13.87
N ASP A 764 48.03 48.66 -13.79
CA ASP A 764 49.40 48.99 -13.31
C ASP A 764 49.75 48.49 -11.86
N ASP A 765 50.98 48.08 -11.51
CA ASP A 765 52.32 48.35 -12.12
C ASP A 765 53.45 47.30 -11.76
N ARG A 766 54.50 47.17 -12.60
CA ARG A 766 55.90 46.58 -12.45
C ARG A 766 56.15 45.18 -11.80
N ASP A 767 56.86 44.18 -12.38
CA ASP A 767 58.26 43.98 -12.92
C ASP A 767 59.32 43.55 -11.84
N THR A 768 60.42 42.76 -12.01
CA THR A 768 61.12 41.90 -13.06
C THR A 768 62.27 41.08 -12.36
N SER A 769 63.13 40.19 -12.92
CA SER A 769 63.12 39.12 -13.99
C SER A 769 64.52 38.40 -14.11
N LYS A 770 64.65 37.22 -14.79
CA LYS A 770 65.88 36.58 -15.42
C LYS A 770 66.86 35.75 -14.51
N LYS A 771 67.68 34.74 -14.92
CA LYS A 771 67.96 34.01 -16.22
C LYS A 771 68.87 32.70 -16.08
N ILE A 772 68.74 31.73 -17.02
CA ILE A 772 69.76 30.80 -17.68
C ILE A 772 70.39 29.52 -17.00
N LYS A 773 70.01 28.31 -17.48
CA LYS A 773 70.73 27.18 -18.23
C LYS A 773 72.28 26.93 -18.14
N PRO A 774 72.90 25.77 -18.61
CA PRO A 774 72.40 24.43 -19.08
C PRO A 774 73.27 23.12 -18.80
N GLU A 775 72.86 21.95 -19.36
CA GLU A 775 73.65 20.84 -20.04
C GLU A 775 74.24 19.54 -19.37
N LEU A 776 74.02 18.38 -20.06
CA LEU A 776 74.82 17.11 -20.25
C LEU A 776 75.20 16.19 -19.02
N SER A 777 75.50 14.87 -19.10
CA SER A 777 75.24 13.73 -20.05
C SER A 777 75.83 12.35 -19.56
N LEU A 778 75.41 11.22 -20.17
CA LEU A 778 76.09 9.88 -20.32
C LEU A 778 76.06 8.78 -19.21
N GLU A 779 75.70 7.55 -19.63
CA GLU A 779 76.32 6.18 -19.45
C GLU A 779 76.76 5.62 -18.06
N SER A 780 76.84 4.29 -17.78
CA SER A 780 76.49 3.01 -18.47
C SER A 780 76.55 1.81 -17.48
N SER A 781 76.18 0.57 -17.94
CA SER A 781 76.66 -0.79 -17.48
C SER A 781 76.44 -1.22 -16.00
N GLU A 782 76.40 -2.51 -15.58
CA GLU A 782 76.42 -3.86 -16.20
C GLU A 782 75.96 -4.93 -15.15
N LEU A 783 75.53 -6.14 -15.57
CA LEU A 783 75.63 -7.50 -14.92
C LEU A 783 75.22 -7.68 -13.41
N ASN A 784 74.78 -8.80 -12.84
CA ASN A 784 74.16 -10.11 -13.21
C ASN A 784 73.50 -10.63 -11.88
N ASP A 785 72.92 -11.82 -11.63
CA ASP A 785 72.67 -13.14 -12.25
C ASP A 785 71.36 -13.70 -11.56
N THR A 786 70.86 -14.95 -11.55
CA THR A 786 71.27 -16.30 -12.03
C THR A 786 70.02 -17.16 -12.37
N GLU A 787 70.24 -18.37 -12.88
CA GLU A 787 69.25 -19.44 -13.17
C GLU A 787 68.85 -20.29 -11.92
N SER A 788 67.99 -21.34 -11.91
CA SER A 788 67.73 -22.39 -12.92
C SER A 788 66.38 -23.14 -12.86
N ILE A 789 66.17 -23.98 -13.89
CA ILE A 789 64.93 -24.61 -14.38
C ILE A 789 64.87 -26.12 -14.08
N LYS A 790 63.67 -26.73 -13.98
CA LYS A 790 63.40 -28.11 -14.44
C LYS A 790 61.92 -28.41 -14.77
N ILE A 791 61.70 -29.49 -15.54
CA ILE A 791 60.64 -29.59 -16.58
C ILE A 791 60.18 -31.06 -16.83
N LEU A 792 58.94 -31.26 -17.32
CA LEU A 792 58.28 -32.51 -17.82
C LEU A 792 57.94 -33.59 -16.75
N LYS A 793 57.02 -34.57 -16.96
CA LYS A 793 56.45 -35.14 -18.21
C LYS A 793 55.03 -35.74 -18.06
N ASP A 794 54.40 -36.04 -19.22
CA ASP A 794 53.00 -36.46 -19.45
C ASP A 794 52.69 -37.97 -19.25
N CYS A 795 51.39 -38.35 -19.24
CA CYS A 795 50.92 -39.62 -19.83
C CYS A 795 49.38 -39.73 -20.11
N PHE A 796 49.00 -39.59 -21.39
CA PHE A 796 47.95 -40.29 -22.17
C PHE A 796 46.45 -40.40 -21.76
N VAL A 797 45.61 -40.60 -22.81
CA VAL A 797 44.13 -40.69 -22.84
C VAL A 797 43.71 -42.06 -23.41
N PRO A 798 42.42 -42.50 -23.28
CA PRO A 798 41.54 -42.45 -24.47
C PRO A 798 40.06 -42.09 -24.18
N GLU A 799 39.28 -41.90 -25.25
CA GLU A 799 37.91 -41.35 -25.25
C GLU A 799 36.80 -42.38 -24.93
N SER A 800 35.59 -41.90 -24.56
CA SER A 800 34.42 -42.07 -25.46
C SER A 800 33.11 -41.36 -25.05
N ARG A 801 32.42 -40.83 -26.08
CA ARG A 801 30.96 -40.61 -26.25
C ARG A 801 30.18 -39.69 -25.27
N LYS A 802 29.92 -38.49 -25.79
CA LYS A 802 28.93 -37.48 -25.36
C LYS A 802 27.48 -37.99 -25.51
N GLN A 803 26.58 -37.52 -24.64
CA GLN A 803 25.30 -36.95 -25.08
C GLN A 803 25.23 -35.48 -24.61
N LYS A 804 24.66 -34.60 -25.43
CA LYS A 804 24.57 -33.16 -25.15
C LYS A 804 23.16 -32.77 -24.72
N SER A 805 23.02 -32.16 -23.56
CA SER A 805 21.90 -31.25 -23.25
C SER A 805 22.19 -29.85 -23.80
N LEU A 806 21.14 -29.09 -24.14
CA LEU A 806 21.25 -27.73 -24.67
C LEU A 806 21.54 -26.70 -23.54
N PRO A 807 22.29 -25.62 -23.80
CA PRO A 807 22.61 -24.61 -22.79
C PRO A 807 21.43 -23.66 -22.54
N ARG A 808 21.06 -23.45 -21.27
CA ARG A 808 20.19 -22.33 -20.87
C ARG A 808 21.00 -21.03 -20.89
N LYS A 809 20.44 -19.95 -21.46
CA LYS A 809 20.99 -18.59 -21.37
C LYS A 809 20.68 -18.00 -19.99
N ASN A 810 21.60 -18.10 -19.03
CA ASN A 810 21.45 -17.43 -17.74
C ASN A 810 21.87 -15.94 -17.83
N GLY A 811 20.88 -15.08 -18.10
CA GLY A 811 20.98 -13.62 -17.93
C GLY A 811 20.49 -13.17 -16.56
N GLN A 812 20.97 -13.79 -15.48
CA GLN A 812 20.68 -13.39 -14.10
C GLN A 812 21.91 -12.66 -13.52
N THR A 813 21.69 -11.45 -12.99
CA THR A 813 22.67 -10.80 -12.10
C THR A 813 22.88 -11.69 -10.88
N LYS A 814 24.13 -12.04 -10.58
CA LYS A 814 24.47 -12.85 -9.41
C LYS A 814 24.14 -12.08 -8.13
N ILE A 815 23.64 -12.79 -7.13
CA ILE A 815 23.45 -12.23 -5.79
C ILE A 815 24.82 -12.16 -5.05
N SER A 816 25.91 -12.72 -5.57
CA SER A 816 27.29 -12.54 -5.04
C SER A 816 27.68 -11.07 -4.76
N ASP A 817 27.22 -10.13 -5.59
CA ASP A 817 27.48 -8.69 -5.42
C ASP A 817 26.76 -8.09 -4.17
N PHE A 818 25.79 -8.81 -3.61
CA PHE A 818 25.05 -8.47 -2.39
C PHE A 818 25.83 -8.78 -1.11
N PHE A 819 26.74 -9.76 -1.14
CA PHE A 819 27.39 -10.28 0.06
C PHE A 819 28.85 -9.85 0.23
N GLN A 820 29.56 -9.55 -0.86
CA GLN A 820 30.99 -9.17 -0.80
C GLN A 820 31.26 -7.68 -0.52
N ARG A 821 30.24 -6.83 -0.37
CA ARG A 821 30.39 -5.40 -0.01
C ARG A 821 29.98 -5.11 1.43
N ILE A 822 30.80 -5.58 2.36
CA ILE A 822 31.27 -4.88 3.59
C ILE A 822 32.38 -5.75 4.22
N SER A 823 33.58 -5.21 4.25
CA SER A 823 34.73 -5.59 5.08
C SER A 823 35.46 -4.31 5.45
#